data_AF-A0AA88STE3-F1
#
_entry.id   AF-A0AA88STE3-F1
#
_cell.length_a   1.000
_cell.length_b   1.000
_cell.length_c   1.000
_cell.angle_alpha   90.00
_cell.angle_beta   90.00
_cell.angle_gamma   90.00
#
_symmetry.space_group_name_H-M   'P 1'
#
loop_
_entity.id
_entity.type
_entity.pdbx_description
1 polymer ?
#
loop_
_entity_poly.entity_id
_entity_poly.type
_entity_poly.pdbx_seq_one_letter_code
_entity_poly.pdbx_strand_id
1 'polypeptide(L)'
;MFRFLNDVDDDPYMMDPFAAHRHQMRSMFGPFGIDPFALAPQMQPQRAPRRQAGPLTPFGMMGMGGGFMDMFGMMGDMMENMERMSGSPNCQMFSSSTVISYSSSDTGAPKVYQQMSETRTGPGGIRETRQSIRDSESGLESLAIGHHIGDRAHIMERSRNRRTGDREERQDFINLDESEAGAFDEEWRREAGRYAPPNARGLDYDTVRPTPVHVTTGEKVSHLMRRPDGRSSPSPRVLYDFSPSPPTSISHLLTFFTRLHTICRMSILNIVAREILDSRGNPTVEVDLHTDKGLFRAAVPSGASTGIYEALELRDGDKTRYKGKGVTKAVGHINDSLGPALIQSAISVLEQDKLDNMMIEMDGTDNKSKFGANAILGVSLAICKAGAAEKGVPLYRHIADLAGNRELVLPVPAFNVINGGSHAGNRLAMQEFMVLPVGAESFRDALRVGAELYQTLRGVIKEKYGQDATNVGDEGGFAPNIQENSEALELIKTAIEKAGFTDKVSPPNAARNISGEELASIYQGFINNYPVVSIEDPFDQDDWPAWSQFTASVGIQVVGDDLTVTNPRRIQRAVEEKACNCLLLKVNQIGSVTEAIKACKLAQENGWGVMVSHRSGETEDTFIADLVVGLCTGQIKTGAPCRSERLAKYNQLMRIEEELGDQARFAGHNFRNPSAL
;
A
#
# COMPACT_ATOMS: atom_id res chain seq x y z
N MET A 1 -14.21 3.48 50.14
CA MET A 1 -13.21 3.61 49.04
C MET A 1 -12.36 2.35 48.86
N PHE A 2 -12.06 1.59 49.93
CA PHE A 2 -11.42 0.26 49.83
C PHE A 2 -12.40 -0.83 50.30
N ARG A 3 -12.64 -1.83 49.44
CA ARG A 3 -13.24 -3.15 49.76
C ARG A 3 -13.50 -4.08 48.56
N PHE A 4 -13.17 -3.68 47.32
CA PHE A 4 -13.48 -4.44 46.10
C PHE A 4 -12.22 -4.93 45.35
N LEU A 5 -11.13 -5.10 46.09
CA LEU A 5 -9.80 -5.54 45.64
C LEU A 5 -9.20 -6.66 46.51
N ASN A 6 -9.92 -7.12 47.55
CA ASN A 6 -9.42 -8.10 48.51
C ASN A 6 -9.76 -9.56 48.17
N ASP A 7 -10.57 -9.78 47.13
CA ASP A 7 -10.87 -11.10 46.57
C ASP A 7 -10.00 -11.38 45.33
N VAL A 8 -8.76 -10.83 45.31
CA VAL A 8 -7.80 -10.87 44.19
C VAL A 8 -6.38 -11.23 44.65
N ASP A 9 -6.14 -11.33 45.96
CA ASP A 9 -4.79 -11.58 46.53
C ASP A 9 -4.34 -13.06 46.46
N ASP A 10 -5.22 -13.98 46.03
CA ASP A 10 -4.95 -15.44 45.94
C ASP A 10 -4.59 -15.94 44.51
N ASP A 11 -4.43 -15.06 43.51
CA ASP A 11 -3.87 -15.44 42.19
C ASP A 11 -2.37 -15.09 42.11
N PRO A 12 -1.45 -16.08 42.12
CA PRO A 12 -0.01 -15.83 42.16
C PRO A 12 0.58 -15.20 40.87
N TYR A 13 -0.21 -14.97 39.81
CA TYR A 13 0.23 -14.29 38.60
C TYR A 13 -0.20 -12.80 38.50
N MET A 14 -1.00 -12.30 39.45
CA MET A 14 -1.58 -10.94 39.40
C MET A 14 -0.81 -9.88 40.21
N MET A 15 0.45 -9.61 39.85
CA MET A 15 1.18 -8.42 40.35
C MET A 15 0.64 -7.12 39.72
N ASP A 16 0.48 -6.06 40.52
CA ASP A 16 0.03 -4.73 40.07
C ASP A 16 1.00 -4.15 38.99
N PRO A 17 0.56 -3.98 37.73
CA PRO A 17 1.42 -3.40 36.69
C PRO A 17 1.81 -1.94 37.00
N PHE A 18 1.01 -1.21 37.78
CA PHE A 18 1.37 0.13 38.25
C PHE A 18 2.41 0.10 39.37
N ALA A 19 2.62 -1.00 40.08
CA ALA A 19 3.74 -1.17 41.01
C ALA A 19 5.05 -1.35 40.24
N ALA A 20 5.06 -2.23 39.23
CA ALA A 20 6.22 -2.43 38.35
C ALA A 20 6.64 -1.11 37.67
N HIS A 21 5.69 -0.40 37.04
CA HIS A 21 5.99 0.86 36.36
C HIS A 21 6.43 1.98 37.32
N ARG A 22 5.85 2.08 38.53
CA ARG A 22 6.34 3.01 39.58
C ARG A 22 7.75 2.66 40.06
N HIS A 23 8.10 1.38 40.13
CA HIS A 23 9.45 0.95 40.52
C HIS A 23 10.49 1.25 39.42
N GLN A 24 10.10 1.11 38.15
CA GLN A 24 10.93 1.40 36.98
C GLN A 24 11.15 2.91 36.79
N MET A 25 10.11 3.73 36.99
CA MET A 25 10.23 5.20 37.04
C MET A 25 11.16 5.65 38.18
N ARG A 26 11.06 5.02 39.37
CA ARG A 26 11.95 5.32 40.50
C ARG A 26 13.40 4.92 40.25
N SER A 27 13.68 3.85 39.51
CA SER A 27 15.07 3.47 39.17
C SER A 27 15.67 4.30 38.03
N MET A 28 14.86 4.97 37.20
CA MET A 28 15.34 5.91 36.19
C MET A 28 15.66 7.31 36.74
N PHE A 29 15.04 7.74 37.84
CA PHE A 29 15.17 9.11 38.38
C PHE A 29 15.71 9.18 39.82
N GLY A 30 16.83 8.50 40.06
CA GLY A 30 17.73 8.73 41.20
C GLY A 30 19.17 8.44 40.77
N PRO A 31 20.12 9.39 40.93
CA PRO A 31 20.47 9.89 42.27
C PRO A 31 20.39 11.42 42.47
N PHE A 32 20.02 12.19 41.45
CA PHE A 32 19.80 13.64 41.59
C PHE A 32 18.37 13.90 42.10
N GLY A 33 18.22 13.88 43.42
CA GLY A 33 16.92 13.87 44.09
C GLY A 33 16.09 15.16 43.97
N ILE A 34 15.25 15.24 42.94
CA ILE A 34 14.10 16.16 42.85
C ILE A 34 12.88 15.33 42.43
N ASP A 35 11.92 15.16 43.34
CA ASP A 35 10.62 14.53 43.05
C ASP A 35 9.70 15.58 42.39
N PRO A 36 9.28 15.41 41.12
CA PRO A 36 8.44 16.38 40.43
C PRO A 36 7.05 16.59 41.04
N PHE A 37 6.60 15.69 41.91
CA PHE A 37 5.26 15.72 42.54
C PHE A 37 5.28 16.18 44.00
N ALA A 38 6.45 16.45 44.58
CA ALA A 38 6.57 16.83 46.01
C ALA A 38 6.36 18.34 46.29
N LEU A 39 6.25 19.20 45.26
CA LEU A 39 6.13 20.66 45.41
C LEU A 39 4.70 21.17 45.17
N ALA A 40 3.79 20.86 46.09
CA ALA A 40 2.44 21.44 46.12
C ALA A 40 1.94 21.88 47.52
N PRO A 41 2.52 22.92 48.16
CA PRO A 41 1.90 23.60 49.30
C PRO A 41 1.16 24.88 48.84
N GLN A 42 -0.17 24.83 48.97
CA GLN A 42 -1.10 25.96 49.24
C GLN A 42 -0.59 27.40 49.05
N MET A 43 -1.08 28.13 48.03
CA MET A 43 -1.18 29.59 48.09
C MET A 43 -2.46 30.14 47.43
N GLN A 44 -2.95 31.25 48.01
CA GLN A 44 -4.13 32.00 47.57
C GLN A 44 -3.79 33.02 46.45
N PRO A 45 -4.77 33.51 45.67
CA PRO A 45 -4.50 34.38 44.53
C PRO A 45 -4.10 35.80 44.93
N GLN A 46 -3.04 36.33 44.29
CA GLN A 46 -2.75 37.77 44.23
C GLN A 46 -2.52 38.25 42.79
N ARG A 47 -2.66 39.56 42.56
CA ARG A 47 -2.80 40.18 41.24
C ARG A 47 -1.45 40.51 40.58
N ALA A 48 -1.39 40.39 39.26
CA ALA A 48 -0.24 40.78 38.44
C ALA A 48 -0.18 42.30 38.13
N PRO A 49 1.01 42.88 37.96
CA PRO A 49 1.24 44.17 37.29
C PRO A 49 1.81 44.02 35.86
N ARG A 50 1.60 45.04 35.00
CA ARG A 50 2.03 45.10 33.59
C ARG A 50 3.48 45.58 33.39
N ARG A 51 4.13 45.12 32.31
CA ARG A 51 5.01 45.90 31.37
C ARG A 51 5.23 45.04 30.10
N GLN A 52 4.78 45.48 28.91
CA GLN A 52 5.50 46.25 27.87
C GLN A 52 6.46 45.40 27.01
N ALA A 53 6.59 45.72 25.71
CA ALA A 53 7.05 44.77 24.68
C ALA A 53 7.95 45.38 23.57
N GLY A 54 8.70 44.49 22.89
CA GLY A 54 9.48 44.74 21.66
C GLY A 54 11.00 44.92 21.86
N PRO A 55 11.86 44.75 20.83
CA PRO A 55 11.59 44.32 19.44
C PRO A 55 12.28 42.97 19.07
N LEU A 56 12.53 42.69 17.78
CA LEU A 56 12.84 41.37 17.19
C LEU A 56 14.30 41.13 16.74
N THR A 57 14.83 39.91 17.03
CA THR A 57 15.70 39.00 16.22
C THR A 57 17.01 39.55 15.55
N PRO A 58 17.86 38.75 14.83
CA PRO A 58 18.00 37.29 14.70
C PRO A 58 19.46 36.72 14.93
N PHE A 59 19.61 35.38 14.82
CA PHE A 59 20.85 34.58 14.64
C PHE A 59 21.94 34.54 15.73
N GLY A 60 22.42 33.31 16.06
CA GLY A 60 23.65 33.05 16.84
C GLY A 60 23.70 31.65 17.49
N MET A 61 24.71 30.84 17.18
CA MET A 61 24.94 29.50 17.77
C MET A 61 25.97 29.51 18.91
N MET A 62 25.67 28.79 20.01
CA MET A 62 26.60 28.04 20.88
C MET A 62 25.78 27.33 21.97
N GLY A 63 26.05 26.08 22.39
CA GLY A 63 26.98 25.07 21.87
C GLY A 63 27.12 23.90 22.86
N MET A 64 26.73 22.68 22.45
CA MET A 64 26.89 21.44 23.24
C MET A 64 27.22 20.27 22.31
N GLY A 65 28.52 19.95 22.18
CA GLY A 65 28.99 18.76 21.48
C GLY A 65 29.45 17.70 22.47
N GLY A 66 29.14 16.42 22.22
CA GLY A 66 29.66 15.29 23.02
C GLY A 66 28.75 14.06 23.14
N GLY A 67 27.45 14.16 22.86
CA GLY A 67 26.50 13.07 23.18
C GLY A 67 26.12 12.09 22.05
N PHE A 68 26.62 12.26 20.82
CA PHE A 68 26.03 11.60 19.64
C PHE A 68 26.78 10.39 19.08
N MET A 69 28.04 10.12 19.47
CA MET A 69 28.80 8.97 18.97
C MET A 69 28.64 7.70 19.82
N ASP A 70 28.66 7.81 21.16
CA ASP A 70 28.48 6.64 22.06
C ASP A 70 27.13 5.93 21.84
N MET A 71 26.10 6.69 21.45
CA MET A 71 24.76 6.16 21.16
C MET A 71 24.77 5.20 19.95
N PHE A 72 25.58 5.47 18.92
CA PHE A 72 25.74 4.57 17.77
C PHE A 72 26.61 3.35 18.12
N GLY A 73 27.61 3.50 18.98
CA GLY A 73 28.40 2.38 19.51
C GLY A 73 27.52 1.38 20.28
N MET A 74 26.78 1.87 21.28
CA MET A 74 25.84 1.05 22.04
C MET A 74 24.78 0.38 21.18
N MET A 75 24.26 1.06 20.15
CA MET A 75 23.24 0.49 19.27
C MET A 75 23.82 -0.55 18.28
N GLY A 76 25.10 -0.42 17.91
CA GLY A 76 25.84 -1.44 17.16
C GLY A 76 26.04 -2.73 17.97
N ASP A 77 26.58 -2.61 19.19
CA ASP A 77 26.74 -3.76 20.11
C ASP A 77 25.39 -4.42 20.43
N MET A 78 24.32 -3.63 20.54
CA MET A 78 22.96 -4.15 20.76
C MET A 78 22.42 -4.92 19.55
N MET A 79 22.71 -4.49 18.32
CA MET A 79 22.34 -5.22 17.11
C MET A 79 23.16 -6.49 16.89
N GLU A 80 24.49 -6.48 17.09
CA GLU A 80 25.30 -7.70 16.94
C GLU A 80 24.91 -8.77 17.99
N ASN A 81 24.54 -8.35 19.21
CA ASN A 81 23.97 -9.26 20.20
C ASN A 81 22.55 -9.76 19.84
N MET A 82 21.71 -8.95 19.18
CA MET A 82 20.41 -9.42 18.66
C MET A 82 20.58 -10.44 17.53
N GLU A 83 21.49 -10.22 16.58
CA GLU A 83 21.78 -11.21 15.53
C GLU A 83 22.24 -12.54 16.16
N ARG A 84 23.18 -12.50 17.11
CA ARG A 84 23.62 -13.69 17.86
C ARG A 84 22.51 -14.38 18.67
N MET A 85 21.49 -13.67 19.13
CA MET A 85 20.34 -14.27 19.84
C MET A 85 19.29 -14.89 18.89
N SER A 86 19.11 -14.32 17.70
CA SER A 86 18.14 -14.79 16.69
C SER A 86 18.44 -16.18 16.12
N GLY A 87 19.70 -16.62 16.15
CA GLY A 87 20.15 -17.92 15.64
C GLY A 87 19.80 -19.15 16.50
N SER A 88 19.10 -18.99 17.63
CA SER A 88 18.79 -20.07 18.58
C SER A 88 17.35 -20.61 18.42
N PRO A 89 17.13 -21.94 18.34
CA PRO A 89 15.78 -22.54 18.23
C PRO A 89 14.81 -22.24 19.38
N ASN A 90 15.30 -21.66 20.48
CA ASN A 90 14.51 -21.37 21.70
C ASN A 90 14.24 -19.86 21.91
N CYS A 91 14.36 -19.03 20.87
CA CYS A 91 14.15 -17.58 20.99
C CYS A 91 12.70 -17.26 21.37
N GLN A 92 12.50 -16.53 22.48
CA GLN A 92 11.20 -15.99 22.88
C GLN A 92 11.03 -14.58 22.31
N MET A 93 9.87 -14.30 21.73
CA MET A 93 9.51 -12.95 21.30
C MET A 93 8.57 -12.30 22.31
N PHE A 94 8.92 -11.07 22.72
CA PHE A 94 8.07 -10.18 23.51
C PHE A 94 7.78 -8.93 22.69
N SER A 95 6.50 -8.58 22.59
CA SER A 95 6.03 -7.33 21.99
C SER A 95 5.08 -6.66 22.97
N SER A 96 5.25 -5.36 23.20
CA SER A 96 4.35 -4.56 24.02
C SER A 96 4.13 -3.21 23.36
N SER A 97 2.90 -2.73 23.43
CA SER A 97 2.44 -1.49 22.82
C SER A 97 1.54 -0.76 23.81
N THR A 98 1.64 0.57 23.86
CA THR A 98 0.80 1.40 24.73
C THR A 98 0.43 2.68 24.01
N VAL A 99 -0.87 2.94 23.94
CA VAL A 99 -1.48 4.16 23.44
C VAL A 99 -2.03 4.92 24.63
N ILE A 100 -1.69 6.20 24.76
CA ILE A 100 -2.29 7.10 25.74
C ILE A 100 -2.69 8.37 25.02
N SER A 101 -3.96 8.75 25.09
CA SER A 101 -4.44 10.04 24.62
C SER A 101 -4.97 10.87 25.79
N TYR A 102 -4.71 12.17 25.71
CA TYR A 102 -5.15 13.18 26.68
C TYR A 102 -5.95 14.23 25.92
N SER A 103 -7.13 14.58 26.43
CA SER A 103 -7.85 15.77 25.99
C SER A 103 -8.34 16.58 27.17
N SER A 104 -8.16 17.90 27.08
CA SER A 104 -8.65 18.88 28.04
C SER A 104 -9.62 19.83 27.33
N SER A 105 -10.71 20.15 28.01
CA SER A 105 -11.54 21.33 27.73
C SER A 105 -11.46 22.26 28.93
N ASP A 106 -11.54 23.57 28.70
CA ASP A 106 -11.08 24.62 29.65
C ASP A 106 -11.86 24.74 30.98
N THR A 107 -12.79 23.81 31.25
CA THR A 107 -13.60 23.76 32.48
C THR A 107 -13.73 22.35 33.08
N GLY A 108 -12.88 21.39 32.70
CA GLY A 108 -13.02 19.98 33.11
C GLY A 108 -11.71 19.31 33.55
N ALA A 109 -11.82 18.21 34.30
CA ALA A 109 -10.69 17.31 34.52
C ALA A 109 -10.27 16.66 33.19
N PRO A 110 -8.97 16.44 32.94
CA PRO A 110 -8.50 15.91 31.66
C PRO A 110 -9.03 14.50 31.42
N LYS A 111 -9.62 14.30 30.24
CA LYS A 111 -10.00 12.98 29.76
C LYS A 111 -8.74 12.23 29.33
N VAL A 112 -8.54 11.06 29.92
CA VAL A 112 -7.51 10.09 29.57
C VAL A 112 -8.16 8.85 28.99
N TYR A 113 -7.68 8.42 27.82
CA TYR A 113 -7.86 7.06 27.31
C TYR A 113 -6.48 6.39 27.28
N GLN A 114 -6.38 5.19 27.84
CA GLN A 114 -5.16 4.39 27.84
C GLN A 114 -5.50 2.97 27.36
N GLN A 115 -4.77 2.49 26.36
CA GLN A 115 -4.82 1.10 25.91
C GLN A 115 -3.41 0.52 25.89
N MET A 116 -3.24 -0.68 26.42
CA MET A 116 -1.96 -1.40 26.46
C MET A 116 -2.18 -2.82 25.95
N SER A 117 -1.40 -3.25 24.96
CA SER A 117 -1.47 -4.58 24.35
C SER A 117 -0.10 -5.22 24.32
N GLU A 118 0.04 -6.34 25.03
CA GLU A 118 1.23 -7.18 25.12
C GLU A 118 1.01 -8.52 24.41
N THR A 119 2.09 -9.09 23.88
CA THR A 119 2.11 -10.42 23.29
C THR A 119 3.43 -11.10 23.61
N ARG A 120 3.35 -12.32 24.15
CA ARG A 120 4.50 -13.20 24.35
C ARG A 120 4.38 -14.38 23.41
N THR A 121 5.46 -14.81 22.78
CA THR A 121 5.47 -16.00 21.91
C THR A 121 6.69 -16.85 22.22
N GLY A 122 6.46 -18.13 22.48
CA GLY A 122 7.48 -19.13 22.76
C GLY A 122 7.53 -20.23 21.69
N PRO A 123 8.51 -21.15 21.81
CA PRO A 123 8.60 -22.32 20.93
C PRO A 123 7.34 -23.19 20.96
N GLY A 124 7.09 -23.93 19.87
CA GLY A 124 5.94 -24.83 19.77
C GLY A 124 4.59 -24.16 19.49
N GLY A 125 4.57 -22.86 19.15
CA GLY A 125 3.33 -22.13 18.86
C GLY A 125 2.56 -21.65 20.10
N ILE A 126 3.20 -21.68 21.27
CA ILE A 126 2.64 -21.13 22.51
C ILE A 126 2.66 -19.60 22.45
N ARG A 127 1.50 -18.96 22.66
CA ARG A 127 1.39 -17.50 22.77
C ARG A 127 0.51 -17.08 23.94
N GLU A 128 0.89 -15.97 24.56
CA GLU A 128 0.11 -15.20 25.54
C GLU A 128 -0.24 -13.84 24.90
N THR A 129 -1.47 -13.37 25.02
CA THR A 129 -1.88 -12.01 24.60
C THR A 129 -2.60 -11.32 25.76
N ARG A 130 -2.15 -10.14 26.16
CA ARG A 130 -2.77 -9.35 27.24
C ARG A 130 -3.16 -7.98 26.72
N GLN A 131 -4.44 -7.62 26.78
CA GLN A 131 -4.91 -6.28 26.44
C GLN A 131 -5.60 -5.66 27.64
N SER A 132 -5.32 -4.39 27.92
CA SER A 132 -6.05 -3.62 28.94
C SER A 132 -6.42 -2.26 28.42
N ILE A 133 -7.63 -1.82 28.77
CA ILE A 133 -8.21 -0.53 28.39
C ILE A 133 -8.64 0.19 29.67
N ARG A 134 -8.33 1.48 29.75
CA ARG A 134 -8.89 2.41 30.74
C ARG A 134 -9.37 3.65 30.00
N ASP A 135 -10.67 3.88 30.05
CA ASP A 135 -11.30 5.10 29.56
C ASP A 135 -11.98 5.87 30.70
N SER A 136 -11.56 7.11 30.89
CA SER A 136 -12.18 8.01 31.86
C SER A 136 -13.48 8.66 31.37
N GLU A 137 -13.78 8.66 30.06
CA GLU A 137 -14.98 9.26 29.48
C GLU A 137 -16.21 8.34 29.54
N SER A 138 -16.10 7.06 29.22
CA SER A 138 -17.14 6.07 29.53
C SER A 138 -17.09 5.59 30.99
N GLY A 139 -15.91 5.65 31.61
CA GLY A 139 -15.62 5.04 32.90
C GLY A 139 -15.23 3.56 32.82
N LEU A 140 -15.04 3.01 31.61
CA LEU A 140 -14.67 1.61 31.38
C LEU A 140 -13.23 1.32 31.82
N GLU A 141 -13.04 0.24 32.56
CA GLU A 141 -11.77 -0.49 32.66
C GLU A 141 -12.02 -1.93 32.18
N SER A 142 -11.24 -2.42 31.22
CA SER A 142 -11.25 -3.84 30.83
C SER A 142 -9.85 -4.45 30.77
N LEU A 143 -9.80 -5.77 30.94
CA LEU A 143 -8.61 -6.60 30.83
C LEU A 143 -8.99 -7.89 30.11
N ALA A 144 -8.41 -8.12 28.94
CA ALA A 144 -8.47 -9.38 28.21
C ALA A 144 -7.12 -10.12 28.32
N ILE A 145 -7.17 -11.42 28.60
CA ILE A 145 -6.03 -12.34 28.62
C ILE A 145 -6.38 -13.52 27.70
N GLY A 146 -5.50 -13.81 26.75
CA GLY A 146 -5.65 -14.90 25.78
C GLY A 146 -4.49 -15.88 25.83
N HIS A 147 -4.81 -17.15 26.03
CA HIS A 147 -3.90 -18.29 25.96
C HIS A 147 -4.06 -18.98 24.60
N HIS A 148 -2.94 -19.24 23.91
CA HIS A 148 -2.94 -19.81 22.56
C HIS A 148 -1.95 -20.99 22.46
N ILE A 149 -2.38 -22.09 21.83
CA ILE A 149 -1.52 -23.23 21.44
C ILE A 149 -1.75 -23.47 19.94
N GLY A 150 -0.84 -22.98 19.10
CA GLY A 150 -0.95 -23.12 17.65
C GLY A 150 -2.12 -22.32 17.08
N ASP A 151 -3.16 -23.03 16.64
CA ASP A 151 -4.41 -22.50 16.09
C ASP A 151 -5.58 -22.50 17.11
N ARG A 152 -5.42 -23.13 18.28
CA ARG A 152 -6.40 -23.13 19.38
C ARG A 152 -6.15 -21.98 20.37
N ALA A 153 -7.21 -21.35 20.86
CA ALA A 153 -7.10 -20.33 21.92
C ALA A 153 -8.33 -20.27 22.85
N HIS A 154 -8.08 -19.84 24.09
CA HIS A 154 -9.08 -19.41 25.07
C HIS A 154 -8.77 -17.97 25.48
N ILE A 155 -9.75 -17.07 25.41
CA ILE A 155 -9.61 -15.65 25.73
C ILE A 155 -10.66 -15.26 26.79
N MET A 156 -10.18 -14.79 27.94
CA MET A 156 -11.00 -14.26 29.04
C MET A 156 -10.93 -12.74 29.06
N GLU A 157 -12.04 -12.05 28.83
CA GLU A 157 -12.18 -10.60 29.07
C GLU A 157 -13.02 -10.33 30.32
N ARG A 158 -12.51 -9.44 31.19
CA ARG A 158 -13.23 -8.89 32.33
C ARG A 158 -13.34 -7.38 32.17
N SER A 159 -14.56 -6.87 32.17
CA SER A 159 -14.90 -5.44 32.03
C SER A 159 -15.55 -4.91 33.31
N ARG A 160 -15.36 -3.62 33.59
CA ARG A 160 -16.03 -2.91 34.68
C ARG A 160 -16.26 -1.45 34.32
N ASN A 161 -17.47 -0.95 34.53
CA ASN A 161 -17.75 0.48 34.46
C ASN A 161 -17.64 1.14 35.85
N ARG A 162 -16.78 2.15 35.99
CA ARG A 162 -16.55 2.90 37.24
C ARG A 162 -17.70 3.85 37.62
N ARG A 163 -18.56 4.23 36.68
CA ARG A 163 -19.64 5.22 36.88
C ARG A 163 -20.95 4.56 37.30
N THR A 164 -21.33 3.46 36.66
CA THR A 164 -22.52 2.67 37.03
C THR A 164 -22.21 1.63 38.10
N GLY A 165 -21.00 1.06 38.08
CA GLY A 165 -20.54 0.01 38.99
C GLY A 165 -20.56 -1.39 38.38
N ASP A 166 -21.18 -1.54 37.21
CA ASP A 166 -21.41 -2.80 36.51
C ASP A 166 -20.12 -3.55 36.19
N ARG A 167 -20.23 -4.87 36.08
CA ARG A 167 -19.14 -5.81 35.80
C ARG A 167 -19.62 -6.85 34.80
N GLU A 168 -18.80 -7.14 33.82
CA GLU A 168 -19.05 -8.20 32.84
C GLU A 168 -17.80 -9.10 32.74
N GLU A 169 -18.03 -10.39 32.53
CA GLU A 169 -16.99 -11.36 32.25
C GLU A 169 -17.43 -12.16 31.03
N ARG A 170 -16.53 -12.29 30.06
CA ARG A 170 -16.77 -12.96 28.78
C ARG A 170 -15.61 -13.89 28.47
N GLN A 171 -15.94 -15.06 27.96
CA GLN A 171 -14.99 -16.05 27.47
C GLN A 171 -15.25 -16.30 25.99
N ASP A 172 -14.20 -16.22 25.17
CA ASP A 172 -14.22 -16.52 23.75
C ASP A 172 -13.25 -17.68 23.47
N PHE A 173 -13.72 -18.67 22.71
CA PHE A 173 -12.95 -19.86 22.35
C PHE A 173 -12.69 -19.89 20.84
N ILE A 174 -11.48 -20.29 20.44
CA ILE A 174 -11.06 -20.37 19.03
C ILE A 174 -10.56 -21.78 18.79
N ASN A 175 -11.21 -22.50 17.86
CA ASN A 175 -10.92 -23.89 17.50
C ASN A 175 -10.90 -24.85 18.71
N LEU A 176 -11.77 -24.60 19.69
CA LEU A 176 -11.84 -25.27 20.99
C LEU A 176 -13.29 -25.19 21.49
N ASP A 177 -13.84 -26.28 22.02
CA ASP A 177 -15.17 -26.25 22.64
C ASP A 177 -15.12 -25.75 24.10
N GLU A 178 -16.18 -25.11 24.58
CA GLU A 178 -16.27 -24.57 25.96
C GLU A 178 -16.00 -25.65 27.03
N SER A 179 -16.42 -26.89 26.79
CA SER A 179 -16.16 -28.05 27.66
C SER A 179 -14.69 -28.50 27.70
N GLU A 180 -13.87 -28.07 26.75
CA GLU A 180 -12.44 -28.39 26.67
C GLU A 180 -11.56 -27.30 27.30
N ALA A 181 -12.11 -26.11 27.57
CA ALA A 181 -11.39 -24.92 28.03
C ALA A 181 -10.48 -25.17 29.25
N GLY A 182 -10.98 -25.88 30.27
CA GLY A 182 -10.20 -26.20 31.47
C GLY A 182 -8.98 -27.09 31.17
N ALA A 183 -9.14 -28.10 30.31
CA ALA A 183 -8.05 -28.97 29.90
C ALA A 183 -7.05 -28.24 29.00
N PHE A 184 -7.52 -27.33 28.14
CA PHE A 184 -6.67 -26.45 27.33
C PHE A 184 -5.84 -25.49 28.18
N ASP A 185 -6.42 -24.87 29.23
CA ASP A 185 -5.67 -23.99 30.12
C ASP A 185 -4.65 -24.74 31.00
N GLU A 186 -4.90 -26.01 31.35
CA GLU A 186 -3.90 -26.88 31.97
C GLU A 186 -2.78 -27.27 30.99
N GLU A 187 -3.13 -27.61 29.74
CA GLU A 187 -2.17 -27.88 28.67
C GLU A 187 -1.28 -26.65 28.41
N TRP A 188 -1.88 -25.47 28.27
CA TRP A 188 -1.17 -24.21 28.02
C TRP A 188 -0.25 -23.85 29.18
N ARG A 189 -0.72 -23.95 30.43
CA ARG A 189 0.12 -23.75 31.63
C ARG A 189 1.31 -24.72 31.68
N ARG A 190 1.09 -26.00 31.35
CA ARG A 190 2.14 -27.04 31.31
C ARG A 190 3.20 -26.74 30.24
N GLU A 191 2.79 -26.32 29.05
CA GLU A 191 3.72 -26.02 27.95
C GLU A 191 4.42 -24.66 28.14
N ALA A 192 3.72 -23.61 28.54
CA ALA A 192 4.30 -22.30 28.85
C ALA A 192 5.32 -22.38 30.01
N GLY A 193 5.01 -23.14 31.07
CA GLY A 193 5.89 -23.34 32.24
C GLY A 193 7.25 -23.98 31.91
N ARG A 194 7.37 -24.72 30.79
CA ARG A 194 8.65 -25.26 30.30
C ARG A 194 9.63 -24.15 29.92
N TYR A 195 9.12 -22.99 29.48
CA TYR A 195 9.89 -21.86 28.98
C TYR A 195 9.89 -20.64 29.93
N ALA A 196 9.23 -20.72 31.09
CA ALA A 196 9.26 -19.67 32.10
C ALA A 196 10.68 -19.47 32.70
N PRO A 197 11.14 -18.22 32.94
CA PRO A 197 12.47 -17.94 33.48
C PRO A 197 12.61 -18.45 34.93
N PRO A 198 13.85 -18.70 35.42
CA PRO A 198 14.08 -19.42 36.68
C PRO A 198 13.35 -18.87 37.91
N ASN A 199 13.21 -17.54 38.01
CA ASN A 199 12.59 -16.87 39.16
C ASN A 199 11.07 -17.12 39.29
N ALA A 200 10.42 -17.77 38.32
CA ALA A 200 9.01 -18.18 38.39
C ALA A 200 8.81 -19.63 38.87
N ARG A 201 9.89 -20.42 39.06
CA ARG A 201 9.80 -21.81 39.51
C ARG A 201 9.90 -21.90 41.04
N GLY A 202 8.84 -21.51 41.73
CA GLY A 202 8.85 -21.31 43.19
C GLY A 202 7.56 -21.59 43.95
N LEU A 203 6.53 -22.17 43.34
CA LEU A 203 5.33 -22.69 44.02
C LEU A 203 5.19 -24.17 43.67
N ASP A 204 5.30 -25.02 44.69
CA ASP A 204 5.41 -26.47 44.58
C ASP A 204 4.07 -27.13 44.93
N TYR A 205 3.64 -28.13 44.15
CA TYR A 205 2.42 -28.90 44.39
C TYR A 205 2.68 -30.39 44.16
N ASP A 206 2.62 -31.12 45.28
CA ASP A 206 2.63 -32.58 45.47
C ASP A 206 3.75 -33.42 44.81
N THR A 207 4.74 -33.70 45.64
CA THR A 207 5.85 -34.63 45.38
C THR A 207 5.42 -36.10 45.29
N VAL A 208 5.75 -36.77 44.19
CA VAL A 208 6.00 -38.23 44.18
C VAL A 208 7.30 -38.55 43.41
N ARG A 209 8.17 -39.34 44.05
CA ARG A 209 9.40 -39.96 43.51
C ARG A 209 9.22 -41.50 43.60
N PRO A 210 9.88 -42.35 42.77
CA PRO A 210 11.33 -42.28 42.53
C PRO A 210 11.92 -42.70 41.14
N THR A 211 13.23 -42.48 41.06
CA THR A 211 14.33 -42.88 40.14
C THR A 211 14.51 -44.42 39.93
N PRO A 212 15.44 -44.96 39.08
CA PRO A 212 16.61 -44.39 38.35
C PRO A 212 16.52 -44.55 36.79
N VAL A 213 17.52 -44.68 35.87
CA VAL A 213 18.97 -45.09 35.83
C VAL A 213 19.72 -44.45 34.63
N HIS A 214 21.06 -44.57 34.58
CA HIS A 214 21.96 -44.30 33.43
C HIS A 214 21.96 -45.43 32.36
N VAL A 215 22.60 -45.37 31.17
CA VAL A 215 24.07 -45.46 30.87
C VAL A 215 24.39 -45.11 29.38
N THR A 216 25.65 -44.79 29.06
CA THR A 216 26.20 -44.33 27.76
C THR A 216 27.20 -45.32 27.07
N THR A 217 27.79 -44.93 25.92
CA THR A 217 28.91 -45.54 25.12
C THR A 217 28.53 -46.61 24.06
N GLY A 218 29.27 -46.84 22.95
CA GLY A 218 30.43 -46.12 22.33
C GLY A 218 31.12 -46.85 21.14
N GLU A 219 31.86 -46.10 20.29
CA GLU A 219 32.93 -46.47 19.28
C GLU A 219 32.66 -47.48 18.11
N LYS A 220 32.95 -47.15 16.82
CA LYS A 220 34.12 -47.46 15.90
C LYS A 220 34.30 -48.96 15.47
N VAL A 221 34.95 -49.39 14.36
CA VAL A 221 36.35 -49.20 13.84
C VAL A 221 36.59 -49.75 12.39
N SER A 222 37.37 -49.05 11.52
CA SER A 222 38.15 -49.53 10.31
C SER A 222 37.40 -50.09 9.05
N HIS A 223 37.95 -50.24 7.80
CA HIS A 223 39.25 -49.94 7.11
C HIS A 223 39.03 -49.86 5.54
N LEU A 224 39.91 -49.97 4.51
CA LEU A 224 41.35 -50.36 4.33
C LEU A 224 42.11 -49.58 3.19
N MET A 225 42.28 -50.15 1.97
CA MET A 225 43.13 -49.71 0.81
C MET A 225 42.58 -50.36 -0.53
N ARG A 226 43.01 -50.10 -1.79
CA ARG A 226 44.34 -49.79 -2.40
C ARG A 226 44.24 -49.18 -3.84
N ARG A 227 45.38 -48.83 -4.46
CA ARG A 227 45.62 -48.29 -5.85
C ARG A 227 46.46 -49.30 -6.70
N PRO A 228 46.81 -49.15 -8.02
CA PRO A 228 47.42 -47.93 -8.65
C PRO A 228 47.28 -47.68 -10.20
N ASP A 229 47.90 -46.58 -10.69
CA ASP A 229 48.50 -46.22 -12.02
C ASP A 229 47.77 -46.41 -13.38
N GLY A 230 47.97 -45.58 -14.43
CA GLY A 230 48.67 -44.28 -14.55
C GLY A 230 49.00 -43.79 -16.01
N ARG A 231 49.47 -42.52 -16.13
CA ARG A 231 50.23 -41.84 -17.23
C ARG A 231 49.55 -41.12 -18.44
N SER A 232 50.02 -39.87 -18.61
CA SER A 232 50.39 -39.08 -19.83
C SER A 232 49.38 -38.42 -20.80
N SER A 233 49.60 -37.12 -20.96
CA SER A 233 49.15 -36.13 -21.98
C SER A 233 50.08 -36.16 -23.25
N PRO A 234 49.96 -35.35 -24.34
CA PRO A 234 49.54 -33.93 -24.40
C PRO A 234 48.73 -33.43 -25.65
N SER A 235 48.54 -32.12 -25.72
CA SER A 235 47.90 -31.33 -26.79
C SER A 235 48.88 -30.86 -27.89
N PRO A 236 48.35 -30.24 -28.96
CA PRO A 236 48.95 -28.98 -29.46
C PRO A 236 47.91 -27.85 -29.68
N ARG A 237 48.36 -26.71 -30.24
CA ARG A 237 47.67 -25.39 -30.24
C ARG A 237 47.41 -24.82 -31.65
N VAL A 238 46.29 -24.10 -31.76
CA VAL A 238 46.11 -22.73 -32.33
C VAL A 238 46.77 -22.36 -33.67
N LEU A 239 45.96 -21.85 -34.62
CA LEU A 239 46.12 -20.54 -35.27
C LEU A 239 44.91 -20.20 -36.18
N TYR A 240 44.51 -18.92 -36.20
CA TYR A 240 43.67 -18.30 -37.24
C TYR A 240 44.19 -16.86 -37.46
N ASP A 241 44.17 -16.41 -38.70
CA ASP A 241 44.82 -15.17 -39.15
C ASP A 241 43.79 -14.07 -39.48
N PHE A 242 44.17 -12.80 -39.33
CA PHE A 242 43.30 -11.64 -39.54
C PHE A 242 44.11 -10.42 -40.04
N SER A 243 43.79 -9.92 -41.23
CA SER A 243 44.33 -8.65 -41.74
C SER A 243 43.39 -7.97 -42.75
N PRO A 244 42.99 -6.72 -42.49
CA PRO A 244 42.56 -5.78 -43.51
C PRO A 244 43.48 -4.55 -43.57
N SER A 245 43.68 -4.00 -44.78
CA SER A 245 44.44 -2.76 -45.01
C SER A 245 43.52 -1.54 -45.26
N PRO A 246 43.92 -0.31 -44.86
CA PRO A 246 43.04 0.86 -44.94
C PRO A 246 43.12 1.59 -46.31
N PRO A 247 42.00 2.14 -46.82
CA PRO A 247 41.98 2.93 -48.04
C PRO A 247 42.34 4.41 -47.82
N THR A 248 42.99 5.03 -48.80
CA THR A 248 43.50 6.41 -48.73
C THR A 248 42.70 7.40 -49.60
N SER A 249 41.80 8.18 -48.99
CA SER A 249 41.30 9.44 -49.60
C SER A 249 40.68 10.39 -48.57
N ILE A 250 41.05 11.67 -48.66
CA ILE A 250 40.52 12.75 -47.81
C ILE A 250 39.08 13.15 -48.22
N SER A 251 38.69 12.98 -49.48
CA SER A 251 37.30 13.27 -49.92
C SER A 251 36.28 12.27 -49.38
N HIS A 252 36.70 11.02 -49.17
CA HIS A 252 35.91 10.08 -48.37
C HIS A 252 35.83 10.58 -46.93
N LEU A 253 36.95 10.92 -46.27
CA LEU A 253 36.97 11.34 -44.87
C LEU A 253 35.91 12.40 -44.53
N LEU A 254 35.76 13.48 -45.32
CA LEU A 254 34.81 14.55 -44.98
C LEU A 254 33.35 14.08 -45.09
N THR A 255 33.03 13.30 -46.12
CA THR A 255 31.70 12.67 -46.30
C THR A 255 31.43 11.57 -45.27
N PHE A 256 32.49 10.90 -44.82
CA PHE A 256 32.47 9.91 -43.76
C PHE A 256 32.26 10.58 -42.41
N PHE A 257 32.84 11.75 -42.15
CA PHE A 257 32.63 12.52 -40.92
C PHE A 257 31.21 13.08 -40.79
N THR A 258 30.60 13.58 -41.87
CA THR A 258 29.21 14.02 -41.86
C THR A 258 28.21 12.87 -41.86
N ARG A 259 28.58 11.66 -42.33
CA ARG A 259 27.80 10.44 -42.08
C ARG A 259 28.01 9.87 -40.67
N LEU A 260 29.23 9.91 -40.10
CA LEU A 260 29.50 9.41 -38.75
C LEU A 260 28.88 10.27 -37.65
N HIS A 261 28.69 11.58 -37.85
CA HIS A 261 27.87 12.37 -36.92
C HIS A 261 26.39 11.94 -36.88
N THR A 262 25.96 11.12 -37.85
CA THR A 262 24.64 10.48 -37.92
C THR A 262 24.68 8.98 -37.61
N ILE A 263 25.86 8.40 -37.28
CA ILE A 263 26.03 6.98 -36.95
C ILE A 263 26.51 6.88 -35.50
N CYS A 264 25.72 6.23 -34.64
CA CYS A 264 25.98 6.06 -33.21
C CYS A 264 26.00 7.36 -32.36
N ARG A 265 25.07 8.30 -32.63
CA ARG A 265 24.40 8.96 -31.49
C ARG A 265 23.53 7.91 -30.82
N MET A 266 23.98 7.38 -29.68
CA MET A 266 23.17 6.46 -28.88
C MET A 266 22.01 7.25 -28.26
N SER A 267 20.76 6.88 -28.58
CA SER A 267 19.60 7.63 -28.08
C SER A 267 19.43 7.47 -26.57
N ILE A 268 19.73 6.27 -26.07
CA ILE A 268 19.82 5.91 -24.66
C ILE A 268 21.30 5.83 -24.30
N LEU A 269 21.74 6.66 -23.36
CA LEU A 269 23.11 6.70 -22.83
C LEU A 269 23.29 5.78 -21.61
N ASN A 270 22.27 5.69 -20.76
CA ASN A 270 22.27 4.88 -19.55
C ASN A 270 20.83 4.58 -19.09
N ILE A 271 20.63 3.44 -18.42
CA ILE A 271 19.38 3.07 -17.72
C ILE A 271 19.79 2.57 -16.33
N VAL A 272 19.21 3.15 -15.28
CA VAL A 272 19.46 2.75 -13.89
C VAL A 272 18.14 2.58 -13.15
N ALA A 273 17.85 1.37 -12.71
CA ALA A 273 16.74 1.07 -11.81
C ALA A 273 17.18 1.10 -10.33
N ARG A 274 16.22 1.44 -9.47
CA ARG A 274 16.34 1.39 -8.01
C ARG A 274 15.02 0.99 -7.35
N GLU A 275 15.11 0.65 -6.08
CA GLU A 275 13.95 0.40 -5.22
C GLU A 275 13.57 1.70 -4.49
N ILE A 276 12.31 2.12 -4.60
CA ILE A 276 11.68 3.18 -3.80
C ILE A 276 10.50 2.60 -3.01
N LEU A 277 9.68 3.42 -2.34
CA LEU A 277 8.47 2.97 -1.64
C LEU A 277 7.19 3.50 -2.31
N ASP A 278 6.14 2.68 -2.35
CA ASP A 278 4.77 3.07 -2.68
C ASP A 278 4.10 3.84 -1.53
N SER A 279 2.95 4.43 -1.80
CA SER A 279 2.13 5.21 -0.86
C SER A 279 1.61 4.43 0.36
N ARG A 280 1.88 3.12 0.42
CA ARG A 280 1.54 2.21 1.53
C ARG A 280 2.81 1.67 2.23
N GLY A 281 3.99 2.19 1.88
CA GLY A 281 5.28 1.82 2.46
C GLY A 281 5.86 0.48 1.99
N ASN A 282 5.35 -0.09 0.89
CA ASN A 282 5.91 -1.30 0.27
C ASN A 282 6.94 -0.90 -0.79
N PRO A 283 7.98 -1.70 -1.06
CA PRO A 283 8.89 -1.43 -2.17
C PRO A 283 8.20 -1.32 -3.53
N THR A 284 8.77 -0.53 -4.44
CA THR A 284 8.45 -0.58 -5.87
C THR A 284 9.63 -0.11 -6.73
N VAL A 285 9.53 -0.33 -8.04
CA VAL A 285 10.59 -0.05 -9.03
C VAL A 285 10.51 1.41 -9.48
N GLU A 286 11.66 2.09 -9.48
CA GLU A 286 11.89 3.37 -10.16
C GLU A 286 13.04 3.22 -11.17
N VAL A 287 12.94 3.89 -12.32
CA VAL A 287 13.93 3.84 -13.41
C VAL A 287 14.30 5.25 -13.87
N ASP A 288 15.60 5.52 -13.93
CA ASP A 288 16.20 6.69 -14.60
C ASP A 288 16.79 6.29 -15.96
N LEU A 289 16.19 6.76 -17.05
CA LEU A 289 16.74 6.68 -18.39
C LEU A 289 17.45 7.99 -18.73
N HIS A 290 18.67 7.92 -19.28
CA HIS A 290 19.48 9.08 -19.64
C HIS A 290 19.61 9.19 -21.17
N THR A 291 19.39 10.38 -21.72
CA THR A 291 19.69 10.74 -23.13
C THR A 291 20.53 12.02 -23.16
N ASP A 292 20.87 12.55 -24.35
CA ASP A 292 21.54 13.86 -24.44
C ASP A 292 20.63 15.05 -24.05
N LYS A 293 19.33 14.81 -23.86
CA LYS A 293 18.35 15.77 -23.33
C LYS A 293 18.33 15.83 -21.79
N GLY A 294 18.88 14.82 -21.10
CA GLY A 294 18.88 14.73 -19.63
C GLY A 294 18.42 13.39 -19.08
N LEU A 295 17.85 13.43 -17.87
CA LEU A 295 17.41 12.28 -17.08
C LEU A 295 15.89 12.22 -17.03
N PHE A 296 15.33 11.07 -17.41
CA PHE A 296 13.90 10.80 -17.48
C PHE A 296 13.55 9.70 -16.49
N ARG A 297 12.74 10.05 -15.49
CA ARG A 297 12.41 9.19 -14.35
C ARG A 297 10.98 8.68 -14.45
N ALA A 298 10.79 7.39 -14.21
CA ALA A 298 9.47 6.79 -14.01
C ALA A 298 9.43 5.80 -12.84
N ALA A 299 8.31 5.74 -12.14
CA ALA A 299 8.07 4.81 -11.05
C ALA A 299 6.79 3.98 -11.28
N VAL A 300 6.77 2.76 -10.74
CA VAL A 300 5.75 1.75 -11.02
C VAL A 300 4.72 1.64 -9.87
N PRO A 301 3.41 1.73 -10.14
CA PRO A 301 2.37 1.48 -9.14
C PRO A 301 2.14 -0.02 -8.89
N SER A 302 1.49 -0.37 -7.79
CA SER A 302 1.26 -1.74 -7.31
C SER A 302 -0.16 -1.95 -6.76
N GLY A 303 -0.74 -3.13 -6.98
CA GLY A 303 -2.13 -3.45 -6.60
C GLY A 303 -2.37 -3.70 -5.10
N ALA A 304 -3.64 -3.88 -4.73
CA ALA A 304 -4.09 -4.50 -3.47
C ALA A 304 -5.01 -5.68 -3.81
N SER A 305 -6.14 -5.41 -4.48
CA SER A 305 -6.71 -6.36 -5.42
C SER A 305 -5.86 -6.40 -6.69
N THR A 306 -5.70 -7.60 -7.24
CA THR A 306 -5.04 -7.93 -8.49
C THR A 306 -5.76 -9.12 -9.12
N GLY A 307 -6.43 -8.93 -10.24
CA GLY A 307 -7.07 -10.02 -10.98
C GLY A 307 -6.06 -11.11 -11.34
N ILE A 308 -6.51 -12.37 -11.37
CA ILE A 308 -5.63 -13.54 -11.52
C ILE A 308 -4.95 -13.65 -12.90
N TYR A 309 -5.34 -12.76 -13.82
CA TYR A 309 -4.87 -12.66 -15.20
C TYR A 309 -3.91 -11.47 -15.45
N GLU A 310 -3.60 -10.66 -14.42
CA GLU A 310 -2.62 -9.57 -14.54
C GLU A 310 -1.21 -10.09 -14.93
N ALA A 311 -0.44 -9.27 -15.63
CA ALA A 311 0.97 -9.50 -15.86
C ALA A 311 1.74 -9.46 -14.53
N LEU A 312 2.72 -10.35 -14.35
CA LEU A 312 3.28 -10.66 -13.03
C LEU A 312 4.10 -9.50 -12.46
N GLU A 313 3.67 -8.95 -11.33
CA GLU A 313 4.47 -8.03 -10.52
C GLU A 313 5.55 -8.83 -9.76
N LEU A 314 6.81 -8.79 -10.21
CA LEU A 314 7.88 -9.59 -9.62
C LEU A 314 8.31 -9.04 -8.26
N ARG A 315 8.18 -9.89 -7.23
CA ARG A 315 8.61 -9.64 -5.85
C ARG A 315 9.72 -10.61 -5.41
N ASP A 316 10.51 -10.20 -4.45
CA ASP A 316 11.67 -10.95 -3.97
C ASP A 316 11.27 -12.24 -3.22
N GLY A 317 10.18 -12.23 -2.47
CA GLY A 317 9.68 -13.38 -1.70
C GLY A 317 10.43 -13.64 -0.38
N ASP A 318 11.54 -12.95 -0.12
CA ASP A 318 12.28 -13.01 1.13
C ASP A 318 11.48 -12.41 2.30
N LYS A 319 10.92 -13.29 3.14
CA LYS A 319 10.10 -12.89 4.30
C LYS A 319 10.85 -12.03 5.32
N THR A 320 12.18 -12.04 5.34
CA THR A 320 12.98 -11.21 6.25
C THR A 320 13.05 -9.75 5.79
N ARG A 321 13.00 -9.50 4.47
CA ARG A 321 13.11 -8.18 3.86
C ARG A 321 11.77 -7.66 3.35
N TYR A 322 11.28 -6.55 3.90
CA TYR A 322 9.97 -5.96 3.56
C TYR A 322 8.81 -6.98 3.56
N LYS A 323 8.84 -7.98 4.46
CA LYS A 323 7.83 -9.05 4.57
C LYS A 323 7.63 -9.86 3.27
N GLY A 324 8.67 -10.04 2.45
CA GLY A 324 8.59 -10.70 1.14
C GLY A 324 8.39 -9.76 -0.04
N LYS A 325 8.13 -8.46 0.21
CA LYS A 325 7.76 -7.49 -0.82
C LYS A 325 8.93 -6.70 -1.42
N GLY A 326 10.19 -7.08 -1.22
CA GLY A 326 11.31 -6.47 -1.96
C GLY A 326 11.12 -6.58 -3.50
N VAL A 327 11.77 -5.71 -4.27
CA VAL A 327 11.78 -5.75 -5.75
C VAL A 327 13.21 -5.79 -6.32
N THR A 328 14.19 -6.20 -5.52
CA THR A 328 15.61 -6.25 -5.91
C THR A 328 15.86 -7.14 -7.13
N LYS A 329 15.09 -8.22 -7.32
CA LYS A 329 15.10 -9.04 -8.56
C LYS A 329 14.69 -8.25 -9.79
N ALA A 330 13.57 -7.52 -9.75
CA ALA A 330 13.09 -6.71 -10.87
C ALA A 330 14.07 -5.57 -11.21
N VAL A 331 14.63 -4.92 -10.17
CA VAL A 331 15.71 -3.91 -10.31
C VAL A 331 16.96 -4.51 -10.96
N GLY A 332 17.37 -5.73 -10.55
CA GLY A 332 18.47 -6.48 -11.17
C GLY A 332 18.20 -6.80 -12.64
N HIS A 333 17.01 -7.29 -12.99
CA HIS A 333 16.66 -7.55 -14.40
C HIS A 333 16.71 -6.30 -15.28
N ILE A 334 16.43 -5.11 -14.74
CA ILE A 334 16.64 -3.86 -15.48
C ILE A 334 18.13 -3.55 -15.62
N ASN A 335 18.88 -3.50 -14.51
CA ASN A 335 20.28 -3.07 -14.51
C ASN A 335 21.23 -4.04 -15.24
N ASP A 336 21.01 -5.34 -15.08
CA ASP A 336 21.92 -6.40 -15.55
C ASP A 336 21.48 -7.04 -16.89
N SER A 337 20.30 -6.70 -17.42
CA SER A 337 19.76 -7.33 -18.65
C SER A 337 19.04 -6.38 -19.59
N LEU A 338 17.93 -5.74 -19.18
CA LEU A 338 17.14 -4.88 -20.09
C LEU A 338 17.92 -3.62 -20.48
N GLY A 339 18.49 -2.90 -19.51
CA GLY A 339 19.26 -1.67 -19.73
C GLY A 339 20.41 -1.86 -20.73
N PRO A 340 21.35 -2.79 -20.49
CA PRO A 340 22.44 -3.07 -21.42
C PRO A 340 21.98 -3.43 -22.83
N ALA A 341 20.92 -4.24 -22.98
CA ALA A 341 20.41 -4.65 -24.28
C ALA A 341 19.75 -3.49 -25.06
N LEU A 342 18.94 -2.67 -24.39
CA LEU A 342 18.28 -1.51 -25.00
C LEU A 342 19.30 -0.43 -25.40
N ILE A 343 20.33 -0.21 -24.57
CA ILE A 343 21.48 0.65 -24.89
C ILE A 343 22.22 0.10 -26.12
N GLN A 344 22.50 -1.21 -26.17
CA GLN A 344 23.17 -1.85 -27.31
C GLN A 344 22.35 -1.84 -28.60
N SER A 345 21.00 -1.84 -28.51
CA SER A 345 20.11 -1.82 -29.67
C SER A 345 20.27 -0.58 -30.56
N ALA A 346 20.72 0.54 -29.98
CA ALA A 346 20.76 1.87 -30.58
C ALA A 346 19.43 2.35 -31.21
N ILE A 347 18.30 1.74 -30.84
CA ILE A 347 16.95 2.18 -31.24
C ILE A 347 16.67 3.57 -30.63
N SER A 348 15.88 4.40 -31.29
CA SER A 348 15.50 5.74 -30.80
C SER A 348 14.41 5.66 -29.72
N VAL A 349 14.49 6.48 -28.67
CA VAL A 349 13.40 6.66 -27.68
C VAL A 349 12.07 7.16 -28.29
N LEU A 350 12.08 7.59 -29.55
CA LEU A 350 10.87 7.89 -30.33
C LEU A 350 10.10 6.64 -30.78
N GLU A 351 10.75 5.47 -30.79
CA GLU A 351 10.25 4.21 -31.35
C GLU A 351 9.66 3.30 -30.26
N GLN A 352 8.72 3.85 -29.46
CA GLN A 352 8.14 3.19 -28.28
C GLN A 352 7.72 1.73 -28.55
N ASP A 353 7.00 1.47 -29.64
CA ASP A 353 6.55 0.12 -30.03
C ASP A 353 7.72 -0.85 -30.26
N LYS A 354 8.84 -0.39 -30.84
CA LYS A 354 10.02 -1.25 -31.07
C LYS A 354 10.76 -1.56 -29.77
N LEU A 355 10.89 -0.58 -28.87
CA LEU A 355 11.55 -0.79 -27.58
C LEU A 355 10.70 -1.66 -26.63
N ASP A 356 9.37 -1.43 -26.59
CA ASP A 356 8.45 -2.25 -25.81
C ASP A 356 8.39 -3.69 -26.34
N ASN A 357 8.23 -3.88 -27.65
CA ASN A 357 8.23 -5.23 -28.25
C ASN A 357 9.58 -5.94 -28.02
N MET A 358 10.72 -5.23 -28.08
CA MET A 358 12.03 -5.81 -27.74
C MET A 358 12.09 -6.30 -26.28
N MET A 359 11.55 -5.54 -25.31
CA MET A 359 11.49 -6.00 -23.92
C MET A 359 10.56 -7.20 -23.73
N ILE A 360 9.42 -7.23 -24.44
CA ILE A 360 8.46 -8.33 -24.43
C ILE A 360 9.07 -9.61 -25.02
N GLU A 361 9.76 -9.50 -26.16
CA GLU A 361 10.49 -10.61 -26.80
C GLU A 361 11.66 -11.11 -25.94
N MET A 362 12.37 -10.21 -25.26
CA MET A 362 13.43 -10.58 -24.31
C MET A 362 12.89 -11.29 -23.06
N ASP A 363 11.67 -10.98 -22.60
CA ASP A 363 11.01 -11.74 -21.53
C ASP A 363 10.56 -13.11 -22.07
N GLY A 364 9.76 -13.11 -23.13
CA GLY A 364 9.32 -14.32 -23.83
C GLY A 364 8.21 -15.10 -23.13
N THR A 365 7.51 -14.51 -22.16
CA THR A 365 6.36 -15.14 -21.49
C THR A 365 5.07 -14.31 -21.65
N ASP A 366 3.92 -14.99 -21.81
CA ASP A 366 2.60 -14.36 -22.00
C ASP A 366 2.20 -13.37 -20.89
N ASN A 367 2.74 -13.51 -19.67
CA ASN A 367 2.43 -12.68 -18.50
C ASN A 367 3.63 -11.93 -17.93
N LYS A 368 4.72 -11.76 -18.69
CA LYS A 368 5.93 -11.01 -18.29
C LYS A 368 6.58 -11.52 -16.99
N SER A 369 6.54 -12.83 -16.76
CA SER A 369 6.94 -13.47 -15.50
C SER A 369 8.44 -13.77 -15.37
N LYS A 370 9.24 -13.58 -16.41
CA LYS A 370 10.70 -13.79 -16.36
C LYS A 370 11.44 -12.58 -15.80
N PHE A 371 11.06 -11.36 -16.19
CA PHE A 371 11.62 -10.12 -15.64
C PHE A 371 10.69 -9.42 -14.65
N GLY A 372 9.38 -9.66 -14.77
CA GLY A 372 8.33 -8.92 -14.08
C GLY A 372 7.76 -7.80 -14.95
N ALA A 373 6.43 -7.66 -14.97
CA ALA A 373 5.73 -6.54 -15.59
C ALA A 373 6.17 -5.19 -15.00
N ASN A 374 6.53 -5.17 -13.72
CA ASN A 374 7.12 -4.02 -13.03
C ASN A 374 8.54 -3.68 -13.50
N ALA A 375 9.33 -4.65 -13.99
CA ALA A 375 10.63 -4.35 -14.60
C ALA A 375 10.47 -3.69 -15.97
N ILE A 376 9.62 -4.28 -16.83
CA ILE A 376 9.39 -3.81 -18.20
C ILE A 376 8.69 -2.44 -18.20
N LEU A 377 7.65 -2.26 -17.38
CA LEU A 377 6.88 -1.02 -17.35
C LEU A 377 7.74 0.17 -16.91
N GLY A 378 8.58 0.04 -15.88
CA GLY A 378 9.41 1.14 -15.40
C GLY A 378 10.30 1.72 -16.49
N VAL A 379 10.88 0.84 -17.32
CA VAL A 379 11.68 1.22 -18.48
C VAL A 379 10.80 1.80 -19.60
N SER A 380 9.66 1.16 -19.91
CA SER A 380 8.67 1.60 -20.91
C SER A 380 8.17 3.03 -20.68
N LEU A 381 7.85 3.37 -19.42
CA LEU A 381 7.43 4.70 -18.99
C LEU A 381 8.56 5.75 -19.11
N ALA A 382 9.79 5.37 -18.74
CA ALA A 382 10.95 6.25 -18.83
C ALA A 382 11.36 6.55 -20.28
N ILE A 383 11.21 5.56 -21.18
CA ILE A 383 11.35 5.74 -22.65
C ILE A 383 10.33 6.76 -23.16
N CYS A 384 9.05 6.61 -22.80
CA CYS A 384 7.99 7.51 -23.28
C CYS A 384 8.25 8.98 -22.86
N LYS A 385 8.71 9.18 -21.62
CA LYS A 385 9.15 10.49 -21.10
C LYS A 385 10.34 11.06 -21.86
N ALA A 386 11.34 10.24 -22.20
CA ALA A 386 12.47 10.66 -23.01
C ALA A 386 12.07 10.97 -24.46
N GLY A 387 11.15 10.19 -25.04
CA GLY A 387 10.60 10.42 -26.38
C GLY A 387 9.82 11.73 -26.51
N ALA A 388 9.14 12.17 -25.43
CA ALA A 388 8.50 13.49 -25.39
C ALA A 388 9.53 14.63 -25.47
N ALA A 389 10.59 14.56 -24.66
CA ALA A 389 11.68 15.53 -24.66
C ALA A 389 12.55 15.49 -25.93
N GLU A 390 12.71 14.34 -26.59
CA GLU A 390 13.38 14.23 -27.88
C GLU A 390 12.61 14.96 -28.99
N LYS A 391 11.27 14.82 -29.01
CA LYS A 391 10.38 15.63 -29.88
C LYS A 391 10.33 17.11 -29.49
N GLY A 392 10.65 17.45 -28.24
CA GLY A 392 10.47 18.80 -27.70
C GLY A 392 9.01 19.17 -27.44
N VAL A 393 8.16 18.20 -27.05
CA VAL A 393 6.73 18.41 -26.76
C VAL A 393 6.35 17.89 -25.36
N PRO A 394 5.25 18.37 -24.75
CA PRO A 394 4.72 17.80 -23.52
C PRO A 394 4.37 16.31 -23.64
N LEU A 395 4.39 15.59 -22.51
CA LEU A 395 4.22 14.13 -22.51
C LEU A 395 2.84 13.71 -23.02
N TYR A 396 1.75 14.38 -22.62
CA TYR A 396 0.40 14.12 -23.18
C TYR A 396 0.35 14.26 -24.71
N ARG A 397 1.09 15.22 -25.29
CA ARG A 397 1.17 15.42 -26.76
C ARG A 397 1.97 14.30 -27.42
N HIS A 398 3.06 13.85 -26.81
CA HIS A 398 3.80 12.69 -27.30
C HIS A 398 2.96 11.41 -27.27
N ILE A 399 2.20 11.18 -26.19
CA ILE A 399 1.27 10.05 -26.05
C ILE A 399 0.14 10.13 -27.09
N ALA A 400 -0.42 11.32 -27.33
CA ALA A 400 -1.43 11.53 -28.36
C ALA A 400 -0.91 11.16 -29.76
N ASP A 401 0.33 11.53 -30.10
CA ASP A 401 0.97 11.12 -31.35
C ASP A 401 1.10 9.59 -31.47
N LEU A 402 1.44 8.89 -30.38
CA LEU A 402 1.56 7.43 -30.34
C LEU A 402 0.20 6.72 -30.51
N ALA A 403 -0.88 7.28 -29.95
CA ALA A 403 -2.24 6.77 -30.13
C ALA A 403 -2.81 7.08 -31.54
N GLY A 404 -2.40 8.21 -32.13
CA GLY A 404 -2.96 8.78 -33.35
C GLY A 404 -3.96 9.92 -33.12
N ASN A 405 -4.11 10.37 -31.87
CA ASN A 405 -5.06 11.40 -31.46
C ASN A 405 -4.58 12.81 -31.84
N ARG A 406 -5.51 13.66 -32.29
CA ARG A 406 -5.21 15.03 -32.73
C ARG A 406 -5.69 16.05 -31.71
N GLU A 407 -7.00 16.15 -31.55
CA GLU A 407 -7.65 17.01 -30.55
C GLU A 407 -7.59 16.32 -29.18
N LEU A 408 -7.46 17.11 -28.11
CA LEU A 408 -7.19 16.63 -26.75
C LEU A 408 -8.37 16.97 -25.84
N VAL A 409 -8.66 16.08 -24.87
CA VAL A 409 -9.79 16.24 -23.95
C VAL A 409 -9.35 15.99 -22.51
N LEU A 410 -9.69 16.93 -21.62
CA LEU A 410 -9.51 16.82 -20.18
C LEU A 410 -10.60 15.91 -19.59
N PRO A 411 -10.23 14.93 -18.74
CA PRO A 411 -11.16 13.92 -18.24
C PRO A 411 -12.07 14.42 -17.12
N VAL A 412 -13.24 13.80 -16.94
CA VAL A 412 -13.95 13.85 -15.66
C VAL A 412 -13.17 13.05 -14.62
N PRO A 413 -12.81 13.63 -13.47
CA PRO A 413 -12.20 12.89 -12.37
C PRO A 413 -13.25 12.08 -11.58
N ALA A 414 -13.00 10.79 -11.39
CA ALA A 414 -13.75 9.93 -10.49
C ALA A 414 -13.05 9.92 -9.12
N PHE A 415 -13.57 10.73 -8.18
CA PHE A 415 -12.99 10.86 -6.84
C PHE A 415 -13.49 9.73 -5.93
N ASN A 416 -12.63 8.81 -5.52
CA ASN A 416 -12.97 7.82 -4.50
C ASN A 416 -13.07 8.51 -3.12
N VAL A 417 -14.28 8.73 -2.59
CA VAL A 417 -14.51 9.56 -1.38
C VAL A 417 -14.82 8.75 -0.12
N ILE A 418 -15.24 7.49 -0.24
CA ILE A 418 -15.34 6.52 0.87
C ILE A 418 -14.67 5.22 0.43
N ASN A 419 -13.73 4.71 1.23
CA ASN A 419 -13.08 3.42 1.02
C ASN A 419 -13.74 2.31 1.87
N GLY A 420 -13.79 1.11 1.29
CA GLY A 420 -14.10 -0.15 1.96
C GLY A 420 -13.24 -1.27 1.41
N GLY A 421 -13.74 -2.51 1.48
CA GLY A 421 -13.10 -3.70 0.93
C GLY A 421 -11.63 -3.83 1.36
N SER A 422 -10.74 -4.18 0.43
CA SER A 422 -9.31 -4.30 0.69
C SER A 422 -8.57 -2.95 0.89
N HIS A 423 -9.24 -1.81 0.72
CA HIS A 423 -8.63 -0.47 0.80
C HIS A 423 -8.92 0.26 2.13
N ALA A 424 -9.68 -0.33 3.06
CA ALA A 424 -9.98 0.23 4.38
C ALA A 424 -10.20 -0.85 5.46
N GLY A 425 -9.91 -0.50 6.72
CA GLY A 425 -10.12 -1.37 7.89
C GLY A 425 -11.54 -1.30 8.47
N ASN A 426 -12.58 -1.43 7.65
CA ASN A 426 -13.98 -1.37 8.07
C ASN A 426 -14.79 -2.62 7.63
N ARG A 427 -16.11 -2.60 7.79
CA ARG A 427 -17.02 -3.71 7.43
C ARG A 427 -17.72 -3.52 6.07
N LEU A 428 -17.29 -2.51 5.32
CA LEU A 428 -17.92 -2.07 4.08
C LEU A 428 -17.43 -2.99 2.96
N ALA A 429 -18.32 -3.78 2.37
CA ALA A 429 -17.90 -4.84 1.44
C ALA A 429 -17.41 -4.29 0.09
N MET A 430 -17.99 -3.18 -0.39
CA MET A 430 -17.49 -2.52 -1.61
C MET A 430 -16.21 -1.73 -1.32
N GLN A 431 -15.26 -1.82 -2.25
CA GLN A 431 -13.94 -1.22 -2.10
C GLN A 431 -13.94 0.32 -2.18
N GLU A 432 -14.84 0.89 -2.98
CA GLU A 432 -14.76 2.29 -3.41
C GLU A 432 -16.15 2.90 -3.67
N PHE A 433 -16.33 4.14 -3.24
CA PHE A 433 -17.52 4.94 -3.52
C PHE A 433 -17.08 6.23 -4.19
N MET A 434 -17.24 6.29 -5.51
CA MET A 434 -16.73 7.39 -6.32
C MET A 434 -17.75 8.51 -6.53
N VAL A 435 -17.23 9.71 -6.74
CA VAL A 435 -17.94 10.97 -7.02
C VAL A 435 -17.42 11.55 -8.32
N LEU A 436 -18.29 11.69 -9.33
CA LEU A 436 -17.96 12.23 -10.65
C LEU A 436 -18.68 13.58 -10.86
N PRO A 437 -17.95 14.72 -10.97
CA PRO A 437 -18.53 16.06 -11.14
C PRO A 437 -18.82 16.36 -12.63
N VAL A 438 -19.68 15.56 -13.26
CA VAL A 438 -19.95 15.63 -14.72
C VAL A 438 -20.52 16.98 -15.20
N GLY A 439 -21.18 17.72 -14.32
CA GLY A 439 -21.73 19.06 -14.60
C GLY A 439 -20.79 20.23 -14.32
N ALA A 440 -19.48 19.98 -14.16
CA ALA A 440 -18.48 21.05 -14.03
C ALA A 440 -18.17 21.73 -15.37
N GLU A 441 -17.73 22.99 -15.32
CA GLU A 441 -17.45 23.81 -16.53
C GLU A 441 -16.01 23.59 -17.07
N SER A 442 -15.12 23.07 -16.23
CA SER A 442 -13.69 22.84 -16.51
C SER A 442 -13.16 21.73 -15.60
N PHE A 443 -11.97 21.20 -15.88
CA PHE A 443 -11.31 20.27 -14.98
C PHE A 443 -10.98 20.93 -13.62
N ARG A 444 -10.58 22.21 -13.63
CA ARG A 444 -10.38 23.00 -12.41
C ARG A 444 -11.65 23.18 -11.59
N ASP A 445 -12.82 23.43 -12.21
CA ASP A 445 -14.09 23.45 -11.48
C ASP A 445 -14.48 22.05 -10.98
N ALA A 446 -14.24 21.00 -11.77
CA ALA A 446 -14.46 19.61 -11.38
C ALA A 446 -13.68 19.24 -10.10
N LEU A 447 -12.39 19.59 -10.04
CA LEU A 447 -11.55 19.36 -8.87
C LEU A 447 -11.97 20.21 -7.67
N ARG A 448 -12.41 21.45 -7.89
CA ARG A 448 -12.98 22.32 -6.84
C ARG A 448 -14.25 21.71 -6.24
N VAL A 449 -15.22 21.32 -7.08
CA VAL A 449 -16.47 20.67 -6.67
C VAL A 449 -16.20 19.37 -5.89
N GLY A 450 -15.28 18.52 -6.38
CA GLY A 450 -14.88 17.30 -5.69
C GLY A 450 -14.23 17.55 -4.33
N ALA A 451 -13.37 18.57 -4.21
CA ALA A 451 -12.70 18.93 -2.97
C ALA A 451 -13.66 19.55 -1.93
N GLU A 452 -14.57 20.44 -2.35
CA GLU A 452 -15.58 21.05 -1.49
C GLU A 452 -16.59 19.99 -1.00
N LEU A 453 -17.01 19.06 -1.86
CA LEU A 453 -17.83 17.91 -1.47
C LEU A 453 -17.11 16.99 -0.48
N TYR A 454 -15.85 16.63 -0.74
CA TYR A 454 -15.06 15.77 0.16
C TYR A 454 -14.88 16.40 1.55
N GLN A 455 -14.63 17.71 1.62
CA GLN A 455 -14.59 18.45 2.90
C GLN A 455 -15.95 18.47 3.60
N THR A 456 -17.05 18.60 2.86
CA THR A 456 -18.42 18.54 3.39
C THR A 456 -18.75 17.14 3.93
N LEU A 457 -18.41 16.09 3.17
CA LEU A 457 -18.55 14.69 3.57
C LEU A 457 -17.78 14.37 4.85
N ARG A 458 -16.57 14.94 5.02
CA ARG A 458 -15.82 14.85 6.28
C ARG A 458 -16.61 15.40 7.47
N GLY A 459 -17.35 16.49 7.26
CA GLY A 459 -18.27 17.05 8.25
C GLY A 459 -19.39 16.09 8.60
N VAL A 460 -20.08 15.55 7.60
CA VAL A 460 -21.20 14.58 7.77
C VAL A 460 -20.75 13.32 8.49
N ILE A 461 -19.62 12.73 8.10
CA ILE A 461 -19.06 11.53 8.74
C ILE A 461 -18.65 11.83 10.19
N LYS A 462 -18.03 12.99 10.46
CA LYS A 462 -17.68 13.40 11.82
C LYS A 462 -18.92 13.61 12.71
N GLU A 463 -19.97 14.19 12.15
CA GLU A 463 -21.24 14.44 12.83
C GLU A 463 -21.95 13.14 13.22
N LYS A 464 -21.92 12.11 12.36
CA LYS A 464 -22.64 10.84 12.56
C LYS A 464 -21.83 9.75 13.29
N TYR A 465 -20.51 9.68 13.11
CA TYR A 465 -19.66 8.59 13.65
C TYR A 465 -18.45 9.07 14.47
N GLY A 466 -18.31 10.38 14.70
CA GLY A 466 -17.20 10.95 15.46
C GLY A 466 -15.92 11.16 14.65
N GLN A 467 -14.88 11.66 15.33
CA GLN A 467 -13.65 12.13 14.69
C GLN A 467 -12.87 11.01 14.00
N ASP A 468 -12.82 9.81 14.59
CA ASP A 468 -11.95 8.71 14.14
C ASP A 468 -12.44 8.04 12.84
N ALA A 469 -13.75 8.14 12.55
CA ALA A 469 -14.34 7.74 11.28
C ALA A 469 -13.92 8.64 10.09
N THR A 470 -13.26 9.77 10.35
CA THR A 470 -12.71 10.66 9.30
C THR A 470 -11.22 10.43 9.01
N ASN A 471 -10.66 9.32 9.52
CA ASN A 471 -9.43 8.76 8.98
C ASN A 471 -9.66 8.20 7.56
N VAL A 472 -8.59 8.03 6.79
CA VAL A 472 -8.66 7.70 5.36
C VAL A 472 -8.03 6.35 5.03
N GLY A 473 -8.52 5.70 3.98
CA GLY A 473 -7.96 4.47 3.41
C GLY A 473 -6.70 4.71 2.56
N ASP A 474 -6.30 3.66 1.83
CA ASP A 474 -5.13 3.69 0.94
C ASP A 474 -5.23 4.78 -0.13
N GLU A 475 -6.43 5.07 -0.62
CA GLU A 475 -6.70 6.01 -1.72
C GLU A 475 -7.22 7.37 -1.29
N GLY A 476 -7.29 7.61 0.02
CA GLY A 476 -7.65 8.90 0.62
C GLY A 476 -9.15 9.11 0.84
N GLY A 477 -10.00 8.18 0.43
CA GLY A 477 -11.41 8.15 0.81
C GLY A 477 -11.56 7.88 2.31
N PHE A 478 -12.64 8.36 2.93
CA PHE A 478 -12.87 8.12 4.35
C PHE A 478 -13.15 6.65 4.64
N ALA A 479 -12.75 6.18 5.82
CA ALA A 479 -12.96 4.81 6.28
C ALA A 479 -13.90 4.73 7.52
N PRO A 480 -15.17 5.21 7.42
CA PRO A 480 -16.13 5.06 8.51
C PRO A 480 -16.43 3.57 8.79
N ASN A 481 -16.72 3.24 10.04
CA ASN A 481 -17.07 1.87 10.46
C ASN A 481 -18.56 1.56 10.18
N ILE A 482 -18.91 1.65 8.89
CA ILE A 482 -20.22 1.26 8.34
C ILE A 482 -20.15 -0.16 7.77
N GLN A 483 -21.31 -0.81 7.69
CA GLN A 483 -21.44 -2.19 7.19
C GLN A 483 -22.37 -2.30 5.99
N GLU A 484 -23.42 -1.46 5.91
CA GLU A 484 -24.30 -1.43 4.75
C GLU A 484 -23.78 -0.42 3.72
N ASN A 485 -23.55 -0.87 2.49
CA ASN A 485 -23.05 -0.02 1.40
C ASN A 485 -24.04 1.12 1.04
N SER A 486 -25.34 0.96 1.30
CA SER A 486 -26.34 2.03 1.19
C SER A 486 -26.14 3.17 2.20
N GLU A 487 -25.47 2.91 3.31
CA GLU A 487 -25.15 3.93 4.30
C GLU A 487 -24.02 4.85 3.79
N ALA A 488 -23.06 4.31 3.03
CA ALA A 488 -22.07 5.11 2.30
C ALA A 488 -22.74 6.03 1.26
N LEU A 489 -23.75 5.52 0.53
CA LEU A 489 -24.52 6.33 -0.41
C LEU A 489 -25.25 7.48 0.27
N GLU A 490 -26.00 7.23 1.34
CA GLU A 490 -26.78 8.28 1.97
C GLU A 490 -25.89 9.35 2.63
N LEU A 491 -24.68 8.99 3.07
CA LEU A 491 -23.65 9.94 3.49
C LEU A 491 -23.16 10.83 2.34
N ILE A 492 -22.87 10.24 1.18
CA ILE A 492 -22.43 10.99 -0.01
C ILE A 492 -23.56 11.87 -0.54
N LYS A 493 -24.80 11.37 -0.61
CA LYS A 493 -26.00 12.16 -0.96
C LYS A 493 -26.21 13.33 0.00
N THR A 494 -26.15 13.10 1.31
CA THR A 494 -26.20 14.17 2.33
C THR A 494 -25.09 15.20 2.13
N ALA A 495 -23.89 14.77 1.72
CA ALA A 495 -22.77 15.68 1.43
C ALA A 495 -22.95 16.46 0.12
N ILE A 496 -23.51 15.85 -0.94
CA ILE A 496 -23.89 16.52 -2.20
C ILE A 496 -24.92 17.61 -1.92
N GLU A 497 -25.97 17.28 -1.15
CA GLU A 497 -27.04 18.20 -0.77
C GLU A 497 -26.51 19.34 0.12
N LYS A 498 -25.71 19.04 1.15
CA LYS A 498 -25.09 20.06 2.02
C LYS A 498 -24.06 20.94 1.30
N ALA A 499 -23.43 20.44 0.24
CA ALA A 499 -22.48 21.20 -0.60
C ALA A 499 -23.17 21.99 -1.74
N GLY A 500 -24.46 21.75 -2.01
CA GLY A 500 -25.20 22.42 -3.08
C GLY A 500 -24.88 21.92 -4.49
N PHE A 501 -24.41 20.68 -4.65
CA PHE A 501 -23.97 20.12 -5.94
C PHE A 501 -24.91 19.03 -6.50
N THR A 502 -26.18 19.05 -6.13
CA THR A 502 -27.20 18.05 -6.50
C THR A 502 -27.30 17.83 -8.01
N ASP A 503 -27.14 18.89 -8.81
CA ASP A 503 -27.22 18.82 -10.28
C ASP A 503 -25.91 18.34 -10.95
N LYS A 504 -24.84 18.06 -10.18
CA LYS A 504 -23.49 17.82 -10.73
C LYS A 504 -22.84 16.46 -10.40
N VAL A 505 -23.38 15.63 -9.48
CA VAL A 505 -22.62 14.50 -8.87
C VAL A 505 -23.41 13.17 -8.73
N SER A 506 -22.72 12.02 -8.83
CA SER A 506 -23.24 10.64 -8.79
C SER A 506 -22.42 9.65 -7.90
N PRO A 507 -23.05 8.74 -7.10
CA PRO A 507 -22.37 7.65 -6.34
C PRO A 507 -22.97 6.19 -6.45
N PRO A 508 -22.18 5.07 -6.31
CA PRO A 508 -22.60 3.64 -6.48
C PRO A 508 -22.66 2.73 -5.21
N ASN A 509 -23.13 1.47 -5.31
CA ASN A 509 -23.52 0.51 -4.21
C ASN A 509 -23.75 -0.94 -4.79
N ALA A 510 -23.81 -2.15 -4.19
CA ALA A 510 -23.68 -2.76 -2.81
C ALA A 510 -22.88 -4.12 -2.87
N ALA A 511 -22.92 -5.20 -2.05
CA ALA A 511 -23.88 -5.78 -1.05
C ALA A 511 -23.18 -6.73 0.00
N ARG A 512 -23.83 -7.81 0.48
CA ARG A 512 -23.27 -9.02 1.17
C ARG A 512 -23.35 -10.25 0.23
N ASN A 513 -22.80 -11.41 0.62
CA ASN A 513 -22.92 -12.68 -0.13
C ASN A 513 -24.37 -13.01 -0.57
N ILE A 514 -24.59 -13.04 -1.89
CA ILE A 514 -25.84 -13.32 -2.60
C ILE A 514 -25.50 -13.90 -3.99
N SER A 515 -26.49 -14.36 -4.75
CA SER A 515 -26.31 -14.79 -6.15
C SER A 515 -26.11 -13.62 -7.13
N GLY A 516 -25.59 -13.91 -8.33
CA GLY A 516 -25.41 -12.91 -9.39
C GLY A 516 -26.73 -12.25 -9.84
N GLU A 517 -27.84 -12.99 -9.88
CA GLU A 517 -29.17 -12.45 -10.22
C GLU A 517 -29.70 -11.50 -9.14
N GLU A 518 -29.51 -11.85 -7.86
CA GLU A 518 -29.85 -10.98 -6.72
C GLU A 518 -28.97 -9.73 -6.70
N LEU A 519 -27.68 -9.87 -6.98
CA LEU A 519 -26.70 -8.77 -7.04
C LEU A 519 -27.00 -7.81 -8.20
N ALA A 520 -27.33 -8.34 -9.38
CA ALA A 520 -27.80 -7.57 -10.53
C ALA A 520 -29.09 -6.79 -10.22
N SER A 521 -30.06 -7.44 -9.56
CA SER A 521 -31.30 -6.81 -9.10
C SER A 521 -31.04 -5.69 -8.08
N ILE A 522 -30.05 -5.89 -7.22
CA ILE A 522 -29.58 -4.92 -6.23
C ILE A 522 -28.91 -3.70 -6.92
N TYR A 523 -28.06 -3.91 -7.93
CA TYR A 523 -27.48 -2.81 -8.72
C TYR A 523 -28.54 -2.03 -9.51
N GLN A 524 -29.50 -2.70 -10.15
CA GLN A 524 -30.67 -2.05 -10.76
C GLN A 524 -31.44 -1.23 -9.72
N GLY A 525 -31.59 -1.76 -8.50
CA GLY A 525 -32.13 -1.05 -7.35
C GLY A 525 -31.41 0.26 -7.04
N PHE A 526 -30.10 0.38 -7.28
CA PHE A 526 -29.38 1.63 -7.06
C PHE A 526 -29.45 2.59 -8.24
N ILE A 527 -29.37 2.08 -9.47
CA ILE A 527 -29.58 2.88 -10.69
C ILE A 527 -30.97 3.56 -10.69
N ASN A 528 -31.96 2.92 -10.06
CA ASN A 528 -33.32 3.47 -9.93
C ASN A 528 -33.52 4.44 -8.75
N ASN A 529 -32.74 4.34 -7.67
CA ASN A 529 -32.95 5.13 -6.44
C ASN A 529 -31.88 6.22 -6.20
N TYR A 530 -30.74 6.13 -6.88
CA TYR A 530 -29.60 7.04 -6.78
C TYR A 530 -29.09 7.34 -8.21
N PRO A 531 -28.43 8.48 -8.46
CA PRO A 531 -28.05 8.89 -9.82
C PRO A 531 -26.85 8.13 -10.42
N VAL A 532 -26.75 6.81 -10.21
CA VAL A 532 -25.59 5.97 -10.58
C VAL A 532 -25.32 6.01 -12.10
N VAL A 533 -24.21 6.63 -12.52
CA VAL A 533 -23.82 6.68 -13.95
C VAL A 533 -22.81 5.62 -14.38
N SER A 534 -22.10 4.99 -13.43
CA SER A 534 -21.06 3.98 -13.69
C SER A 534 -20.98 2.97 -12.55
N ILE A 535 -20.80 1.69 -12.88
CA ILE A 535 -20.44 0.61 -11.95
C ILE A 535 -19.20 -0.10 -12.52
N GLU A 536 -18.27 -0.47 -11.65
CA GLU A 536 -17.01 -1.16 -11.93
C GLU A 536 -17.05 -2.53 -11.24
N ASP A 537 -16.60 -3.57 -11.94
CA ASP A 537 -16.60 -4.98 -11.48
C ASP A 537 -17.85 -5.42 -10.68
N PRO A 538 -19.05 -5.37 -11.29
CA PRO A 538 -20.29 -5.84 -10.65
C PRO A 538 -20.28 -7.33 -10.27
N PHE A 539 -19.50 -8.17 -10.94
CA PHE A 539 -19.38 -9.62 -10.66
C PHE A 539 -17.92 -10.07 -10.75
N ASP A 540 -17.64 -11.30 -10.32
CA ASP A 540 -16.29 -11.88 -10.42
C ASP A 540 -15.75 -11.86 -11.85
N GLN A 541 -14.42 -11.82 -11.95
CA GLN A 541 -13.68 -11.76 -13.21
C GLN A 541 -14.02 -12.88 -14.20
N ASP A 542 -14.56 -14.04 -13.77
CA ASP A 542 -14.99 -15.12 -14.65
C ASP A 542 -16.50 -15.46 -14.60
N ASP A 543 -17.35 -14.65 -13.97
CA ASP A 543 -18.82 -14.80 -14.07
C ASP A 543 -19.40 -14.13 -15.35
N TRP A 544 -18.83 -14.50 -16.48
CA TRP A 544 -19.16 -13.98 -17.82
C TRP A 544 -20.68 -13.95 -18.14
N PRO A 545 -21.50 -14.94 -17.73
CA PRO A 545 -22.95 -14.88 -17.90
C PRO A 545 -23.61 -13.73 -17.11
N ALA A 546 -23.24 -13.52 -15.84
CA ALA A 546 -23.84 -12.46 -15.03
C ALA A 546 -23.50 -11.07 -15.57
N TRP A 547 -22.24 -10.84 -15.95
CA TRP A 547 -21.78 -9.63 -16.64
C TRP A 547 -22.62 -9.31 -17.88
N SER A 548 -22.76 -10.29 -18.78
CA SER A 548 -23.45 -10.12 -20.06
C SER A 548 -24.96 -9.90 -19.88
N GLN A 549 -25.60 -10.58 -18.93
CA GLN A 549 -27.01 -10.38 -18.58
C GLN A 549 -27.24 -8.99 -17.97
N PHE A 550 -26.39 -8.57 -17.03
CA PHE A 550 -26.50 -7.28 -16.37
C PHE A 550 -26.29 -6.12 -17.35
N THR A 551 -25.22 -6.16 -18.16
CA THR A 551 -24.92 -5.14 -19.17
C THR A 551 -26.03 -5.04 -20.23
N ALA A 552 -26.71 -6.14 -20.57
CA ALA A 552 -27.90 -6.11 -21.42
C ALA A 552 -29.15 -5.49 -20.75
N SER A 553 -29.16 -5.36 -19.42
CA SER A 553 -30.28 -4.83 -18.63
C SER A 553 -30.16 -3.35 -18.23
N VAL A 554 -29.00 -2.72 -18.41
CA VAL A 554 -28.73 -1.35 -17.93
C VAL A 554 -28.22 -0.40 -19.03
N GLY A 555 -28.60 0.88 -18.94
CA GLY A 555 -28.10 1.94 -19.84
C GLY A 555 -26.83 2.65 -19.36
N ILE A 556 -26.37 2.36 -18.13
CA ILE A 556 -25.25 3.05 -17.49
C ILE A 556 -23.89 2.60 -18.06
N GLN A 557 -22.81 3.18 -17.56
CA GLN A 557 -21.47 2.64 -17.81
C GLN A 557 -21.24 1.38 -16.95
N VAL A 558 -20.76 0.32 -17.59
CA VAL A 558 -20.30 -0.89 -16.90
C VAL A 558 -18.83 -1.07 -17.25
N VAL A 559 -17.95 -0.97 -16.24
CA VAL A 559 -16.50 -0.97 -16.39
C VAL A 559 -15.94 -2.33 -16.02
N GLY A 560 -15.13 -2.92 -16.91
CA GLY A 560 -14.37 -4.14 -16.64
C GLY A 560 -12.93 -3.84 -16.22
N ASP A 561 -12.60 -4.15 -14.97
CA ASP A 561 -11.26 -4.06 -14.37
C ASP A 561 -10.63 -5.45 -14.27
N ASP A 562 -10.83 -6.21 -13.18
CA ASP A 562 -10.26 -7.57 -13.03
C ASP A 562 -10.86 -8.55 -14.07
N LEU A 563 -12.06 -8.26 -14.62
CA LEU A 563 -12.60 -8.95 -15.81
C LEU A 563 -11.66 -8.89 -17.01
N THR A 564 -11.02 -7.74 -17.26
CA THR A 564 -10.28 -7.45 -18.50
C THR A 564 -8.77 -7.34 -18.32
N VAL A 565 -8.31 -6.97 -17.13
CA VAL A 565 -6.91 -6.75 -16.71
C VAL A 565 -6.06 -5.98 -17.73
N THR A 566 -6.66 -4.99 -18.42
CA THR A 566 -6.03 -4.25 -19.53
C THR A 566 -5.47 -5.15 -20.65
N ASN A 567 -5.94 -6.41 -20.76
CA ASN A 567 -5.39 -7.44 -21.64
C ASN A 567 -6.22 -7.58 -22.93
N PRO A 568 -5.65 -7.34 -24.13
CA PRO A 568 -6.37 -7.42 -25.40
C PRO A 568 -7.14 -8.73 -25.64
N ARG A 569 -6.69 -9.87 -25.14
CA ARG A 569 -7.40 -11.16 -25.30
C ARG A 569 -8.70 -11.20 -24.48
N ARG A 570 -8.71 -10.67 -23.24
CA ARG A 570 -9.92 -10.61 -22.39
C ARG A 570 -10.84 -9.46 -22.81
N ILE A 571 -10.28 -8.33 -23.27
CA ILE A 571 -11.07 -7.23 -23.89
C ILE A 571 -11.81 -7.74 -25.13
N GLN A 572 -11.14 -8.43 -26.05
CA GLN A 572 -11.78 -9.01 -27.25
C GLN A 572 -12.94 -9.94 -26.88
N ARG A 573 -12.74 -10.84 -25.92
CA ARG A 573 -13.80 -11.73 -25.41
C ARG A 573 -14.97 -10.95 -24.79
N ALA A 574 -14.69 -9.90 -24.03
CA ALA A 574 -15.70 -9.08 -23.39
C ALA A 574 -16.49 -8.19 -24.36
N VAL A 575 -15.89 -7.80 -25.48
CA VAL A 575 -16.58 -7.22 -26.64
C VAL A 575 -17.52 -8.24 -27.29
N GLU A 576 -17.03 -9.46 -27.55
CA GLU A 576 -17.80 -10.53 -28.22
C GLU A 576 -19.01 -10.99 -27.39
N GLU A 577 -18.83 -11.20 -26.09
CA GLU A 577 -19.91 -11.58 -25.16
C GLU A 577 -20.78 -10.38 -24.71
N LYS A 578 -20.35 -9.14 -25.00
CA LYS A 578 -20.97 -7.89 -24.54
C LYS A 578 -21.03 -7.78 -23.00
N ALA A 579 -20.00 -8.30 -22.34
CA ALA A 579 -19.91 -8.41 -20.90
C ALA A 579 -19.92 -7.05 -20.20
N CYS A 580 -19.28 -6.02 -20.78
CA CYS A 580 -19.25 -4.65 -20.27
C CYS A 580 -19.22 -3.62 -21.42
N ASN A 581 -19.11 -2.32 -21.11
CA ASN A 581 -19.07 -1.24 -22.11
C ASN A 581 -18.02 -0.14 -21.84
N CYS A 582 -17.09 -0.41 -20.92
CA CYS A 582 -15.94 0.44 -20.62
C CYS A 582 -14.77 -0.41 -20.10
N LEU A 583 -13.55 -0.04 -20.47
CA LEU A 583 -12.30 -0.62 -19.97
C LEU A 583 -11.77 0.21 -18.78
N LEU A 584 -11.39 -0.42 -17.67
CA LEU A 584 -10.47 0.23 -16.72
C LEU A 584 -9.03 -0.01 -17.19
N LEU A 585 -8.30 1.07 -17.49
CA LEU A 585 -6.96 0.98 -18.07
C LEU A 585 -5.91 1.25 -16.99
N LYS A 586 -5.21 0.18 -16.59
CA LYS A 586 -4.10 0.20 -15.63
C LYS A 586 -2.83 -0.31 -16.33
N VAL A 587 -1.90 0.60 -16.61
CA VAL A 587 -0.67 0.28 -17.38
C VAL A 587 0.17 -0.86 -16.80
N ASN A 588 0.12 -1.11 -15.49
CA ASN A 588 0.86 -2.20 -14.84
C ASN A 588 0.17 -3.57 -14.90
N GLN A 589 -1.13 -3.65 -15.21
CA GLN A 589 -1.80 -4.94 -15.44
C GLN A 589 -1.33 -5.61 -16.74
N ILE A 590 -0.93 -4.81 -17.74
CA ILE A 590 -0.42 -5.32 -19.02
C ILE A 590 1.10 -5.20 -19.15
N GLY A 591 1.72 -4.17 -18.56
CA GLY A 591 3.18 -4.08 -18.35
C GLY A 591 3.99 -3.32 -19.41
N SER A 592 3.36 -2.65 -20.39
CA SER A 592 4.02 -1.67 -21.27
C SER A 592 3.08 -0.55 -21.72
N VAL A 593 3.65 0.60 -22.09
CA VAL A 593 2.90 1.73 -22.66
C VAL A 593 2.26 1.34 -23.99
N THR A 594 3.01 0.65 -24.85
CA THR A 594 2.55 0.18 -26.16
C THR A 594 1.33 -0.73 -26.06
N GLU A 595 1.34 -1.72 -25.18
CA GLU A 595 0.20 -2.63 -25.01
C GLU A 595 -1.00 -1.92 -24.38
N ALA A 596 -0.78 -0.98 -23.45
CA ALA A 596 -1.86 -0.16 -22.89
C ALA A 596 -2.53 0.74 -23.96
N ILE A 597 -1.75 1.36 -24.86
CA ILE A 597 -2.30 2.11 -26.00
C ILE A 597 -3.09 1.18 -26.92
N LYS A 598 -2.56 -0.02 -27.23
CA LYS A 598 -3.27 -1.03 -28.05
C LYS A 598 -4.58 -1.48 -27.38
N ALA A 599 -4.62 -1.66 -26.07
CA ALA A 599 -5.82 -1.98 -25.30
C ALA A 599 -6.86 -0.84 -25.28
N CYS A 600 -6.43 0.42 -25.10
CA CYS A 600 -7.28 1.59 -25.19
C CYS A 600 -7.98 1.69 -26.56
N LYS A 601 -7.20 1.52 -27.63
CA LYS A 601 -7.72 1.57 -29.01
C LYS A 601 -8.68 0.43 -29.29
N LEU A 602 -8.38 -0.80 -28.87
CA LEU A 602 -9.28 -1.94 -29.03
C LEU A 602 -10.66 -1.69 -28.37
N ALA A 603 -10.69 -1.05 -27.20
CA ALA A 603 -11.94 -0.65 -26.55
C ALA A 603 -12.66 0.46 -27.34
N GLN A 604 -11.96 1.55 -27.67
CA GLN A 604 -12.53 2.71 -28.39
C GLN A 604 -13.04 2.33 -29.80
N GLU A 605 -12.32 1.46 -30.53
CA GLU A 605 -12.70 0.95 -31.86
C GLU A 605 -13.96 0.06 -31.81
N ASN A 606 -14.28 -0.52 -30.65
CA ASN A 606 -15.53 -1.24 -30.37
C ASN A 606 -16.61 -0.37 -29.67
N GLY A 607 -16.41 0.95 -29.63
CA GLY A 607 -17.38 1.91 -29.10
C GLY A 607 -17.48 1.96 -27.57
N TRP A 608 -16.48 1.44 -26.86
CA TRP A 608 -16.43 1.48 -25.39
C TRP A 608 -15.81 2.77 -24.87
N GLY A 609 -16.22 3.14 -23.65
CA GLY A 609 -15.44 4.08 -22.84
C GLY A 609 -14.11 3.49 -22.39
N VAL A 610 -13.17 4.34 -21.99
CA VAL A 610 -11.95 3.91 -21.30
C VAL A 610 -11.71 4.83 -20.12
N MET A 611 -11.58 4.28 -18.92
CA MET A 611 -11.24 5.02 -17.71
C MET A 611 -9.80 4.69 -17.32
N VAL A 612 -8.90 5.66 -17.47
CA VAL A 612 -7.51 5.48 -17.02
C VAL A 612 -7.49 5.43 -15.50
N SER A 613 -6.75 4.49 -14.93
CA SER A 613 -6.74 4.23 -13.49
C SER A 613 -5.34 4.18 -12.88
N HIS A 614 -5.28 4.66 -11.64
CA HIS A 614 -4.19 4.38 -10.70
C HIS A 614 -4.23 2.94 -10.15
N ARG A 615 -3.38 2.65 -9.15
CA ARG A 615 -3.54 1.51 -8.22
C ARG A 615 -3.56 2.04 -6.77
N SER A 616 -4.00 1.23 -5.82
CA SER A 616 -3.97 1.58 -4.39
C SER A 616 -2.56 1.77 -3.84
N GLY A 617 -1.55 1.06 -4.34
CA GLY A 617 -0.14 1.42 -4.20
C GLY A 617 0.30 2.36 -5.31
N GLU A 618 0.49 3.64 -5.00
CA GLU A 618 0.88 4.67 -5.97
C GLU A 618 2.15 5.41 -5.55
N THR A 619 2.67 6.24 -6.45
CA THR A 619 3.90 7.01 -6.29
C THR A 619 3.66 8.50 -6.60
N GLU A 620 4.68 9.33 -6.46
CA GLU A 620 4.65 10.72 -6.94
C GLU A 620 4.66 10.85 -8.47
N ASP A 621 4.85 9.76 -9.23
CA ASP A 621 4.80 9.80 -10.69
C ASP A 621 3.42 10.28 -11.17
N THR A 622 3.40 11.11 -12.21
CA THR A 622 2.19 11.73 -12.77
C THR A 622 1.80 11.19 -14.13
N PHE A 623 2.52 10.18 -14.68
CA PHE A 623 2.33 9.66 -16.03
C PHE A 623 0.87 9.43 -16.44
N ILE A 624 0.01 8.90 -15.56
CA ILE A 624 -1.39 8.61 -15.90
C ILE A 624 -2.26 9.88 -16.15
N ALA A 625 -1.84 11.05 -15.66
CA ALA A 625 -2.48 12.33 -15.97
C ALA A 625 -2.19 12.77 -17.42
N ASP A 626 -0.94 12.65 -17.86
CA ASP A 626 -0.57 12.88 -19.25
C ASP A 626 -1.16 11.78 -20.18
N LEU A 627 -1.23 10.54 -19.70
CA LEU A 627 -1.78 9.40 -20.44
C LEU A 627 -3.26 9.58 -20.76
N VAL A 628 -4.10 10.00 -19.81
CA VAL A 628 -5.56 10.14 -20.05
C VAL A 628 -5.88 11.26 -21.03
N VAL A 629 -5.13 12.37 -21.00
CA VAL A 629 -5.25 13.46 -21.97
C VAL A 629 -4.73 13.02 -23.34
N GLY A 630 -3.59 12.32 -23.40
CA GLY A 630 -3.03 11.83 -24.65
C GLY A 630 -3.87 10.74 -25.34
N LEU A 631 -4.44 9.82 -24.57
CA LEU A 631 -5.39 8.81 -25.03
C LEU A 631 -6.80 9.37 -25.29
N CYS A 632 -7.06 10.62 -24.89
CA CYS A 632 -8.33 11.33 -25.04
C CYS A 632 -9.54 10.53 -24.50
N THR A 633 -9.40 9.86 -23.35
CA THR A 633 -10.44 8.89 -22.90
C THR A 633 -11.61 9.51 -22.15
N GLY A 634 -11.48 10.76 -21.70
CA GLY A 634 -12.58 11.54 -21.11
C GLY A 634 -12.88 11.25 -19.64
N GLN A 635 -12.19 10.29 -18.99
CA GLN A 635 -12.43 9.92 -17.59
C GLN A 635 -11.18 9.30 -16.93
N ILE A 636 -10.92 9.68 -15.66
CA ILE A 636 -9.79 9.18 -14.86
C ILE A 636 -10.21 8.83 -13.43
N LYS A 637 -9.78 7.65 -12.95
CA LYS A 637 -9.84 7.22 -11.56
C LYS A 637 -8.44 7.33 -10.94
N THR A 638 -8.21 8.32 -10.08
CA THR A 638 -6.90 8.46 -9.41
C THR A 638 -6.98 8.77 -7.91
N GLY A 639 -8.16 8.52 -7.30
CA GLY A 639 -8.37 8.49 -5.84
C GLY A 639 -9.08 9.73 -5.30
N ALA A 640 -9.06 9.93 -3.98
CA ALA A 640 -9.65 11.11 -3.36
C ALA A 640 -8.92 12.40 -3.76
N PRO A 641 -9.53 13.59 -3.54
CA PRO A 641 -8.80 14.86 -3.45
C PRO A 641 -8.01 14.95 -2.12
N CYS A 642 -7.30 13.89 -1.75
CA CYS A 642 -6.53 13.72 -0.54
C CYS A 642 -5.37 12.74 -0.79
N ARG A 643 -4.29 12.88 -0.01
CA ARG A 643 -2.99 12.19 -0.16
C ARG A 643 -2.23 12.57 -1.45
N SER A 644 -0.92 12.80 -1.32
CA SER A 644 -0.14 13.49 -2.35
C SER A 644 0.10 12.67 -3.62
N GLU A 645 0.12 11.34 -3.52
CA GLU A 645 0.24 10.43 -4.68
C GLU A 645 -0.99 10.46 -5.59
N ARG A 646 -2.15 10.90 -5.06
CA ARG A 646 -3.41 11.13 -5.79
C ARG A 646 -3.43 12.56 -6.34
N LEU A 647 -3.22 13.53 -5.44
CA LEU A 647 -3.17 14.95 -5.77
C LEU A 647 -2.08 15.31 -6.78
N ALA A 648 -0.98 14.55 -6.89
CA ALA A 648 0.04 14.75 -7.91
C ALA A 648 -0.55 14.69 -9.34
N LYS A 649 -1.42 13.71 -9.61
CA LYS A 649 -2.10 13.54 -10.91
C LYS A 649 -3.14 14.62 -11.14
N TYR A 650 -3.99 14.92 -10.15
CA TYR A 650 -4.98 15.99 -10.25
C TYR A 650 -4.34 17.38 -10.44
N ASN A 651 -3.23 17.66 -9.75
CA ASN A 651 -2.45 18.88 -9.96
C ASN A 651 -1.75 18.91 -11.32
N GLN A 652 -1.35 17.77 -11.87
CA GLN A 652 -0.81 17.69 -13.24
C GLN A 652 -1.89 17.97 -14.28
N LEU A 653 -3.10 17.43 -14.12
CA LEU A 653 -4.24 17.74 -15.01
C LEU A 653 -4.61 19.23 -14.99
N MET A 654 -4.54 19.92 -13.84
CA MET A 654 -4.69 21.38 -13.81
C MET A 654 -3.60 22.13 -14.59
N ARG A 655 -2.35 21.65 -14.58
CA ARG A 655 -1.27 22.26 -15.39
C ARG A 655 -1.47 22.01 -16.88
N ILE A 656 -1.95 20.82 -17.26
CA ILE A 656 -2.25 20.49 -18.65
C ILE A 656 -3.43 21.32 -19.17
N GLU A 657 -4.46 21.56 -18.34
CA GLU A 657 -5.54 22.49 -18.67
C GLU A 657 -5.02 23.94 -18.84
N GLU A 658 -4.14 24.40 -17.95
CA GLU A 658 -3.52 25.74 -18.03
C GLU A 658 -2.58 25.90 -19.24
N GLU A 659 -1.85 24.85 -19.63
CA GLU A 659 -0.96 24.85 -20.80
C GLU A 659 -1.73 24.79 -22.14
N LEU A 660 -2.86 24.07 -22.17
CA LEU A 660 -3.72 23.98 -23.36
C LEU A 660 -4.58 25.24 -23.56
N GLY A 661 -4.96 25.94 -22.49
CA GLY A 661 -5.73 27.19 -22.54
C GLY A 661 -7.02 27.04 -23.35
N ASP A 662 -7.23 27.90 -24.36
CA ASP A 662 -8.40 27.88 -25.25
C ASP A 662 -8.56 26.57 -26.06
N GLN A 663 -7.56 25.67 -26.06
CA GLN A 663 -7.64 24.35 -26.70
C GLN A 663 -8.15 23.25 -25.75
N ALA A 664 -8.25 23.52 -24.45
CA ALA A 664 -8.74 22.54 -23.47
C ALA A 664 -10.25 22.33 -23.60
N ARG A 665 -10.69 21.13 -24.00
CA ARG A 665 -12.09 20.70 -23.88
C ARG A 665 -12.24 19.79 -22.67
N PHE A 666 -13.14 20.12 -21.74
CA PHE A 666 -13.49 19.25 -20.62
C PHE A 666 -14.57 18.24 -21.04
N ALA A 667 -14.43 16.97 -20.65
CA ALA A 667 -15.31 15.91 -21.14
C ALA A 667 -16.76 16.01 -20.62
N GLY A 668 -16.97 16.51 -19.39
CA GLY A 668 -18.28 16.71 -18.78
C GLY A 668 -19.23 15.52 -18.93
N HIS A 669 -20.46 15.76 -19.36
CA HIS A 669 -21.44 14.70 -19.62
C HIS A 669 -21.05 13.72 -20.74
N ASN A 670 -20.10 14.08 -21.62
CA ASN A 670 -19.62 13.22 -22.70
C ASN A 670 -18.45 12.30 -22.28
N PHE A 671 -18.15 12.16 -20.98
CA PHE A 671 -17.05 11.34 -20.45
C PHE A 671 -16.98 9.89 -20.98
N ARG A 672 -18.11 9.30 -21.37
CA ARG A 672 -18.19 7.95 -21.98
C ARG A 672 -17.72 7.90 -23.43
N ASN A 673 -17.88 8.99 -24.18
CA ASN A 673 -17.44 9.14 -25.56
C ASN A 673 -17.03 10.60 -25.85
N PRO A 674 -15.82 11.01 -25.45
CA PRO A 674 -15.32 12.37 -25.67
C PRO A 674 -15.02 12.69 -27.14
N SER A 675 -15.07 11.72 -28.05
CA SER A 675 -14.84 11.97 -29.50
C SER A 675 -16.00 12.72 -30.19
N ALA A 676 -17.09 12.99 -29.45
CA ALA A 676 -18.25 13.76 -29.89
C ALA A 676 -18.24 15.24 -29.45
N LEU A 677 -17.08 15.74 -28.96
CA LEU A 677 -16.86 17.12 -28.49
C LEU A 677 -16.17 18.02 -29.52
#